data_AF-A0A819QM13-F1
#
_entry.id   AF-A0A819QM13-F1
#
_cell.length_a   1.000
_cell.length_b   1.000
_cell.length_c   1.000
_cell.angle_alpha   90.00
_cell.angle_beta   90.00
_cell.angle_gamma   90.00
#
_symmetry.space_group_name_H-M   'P 1'
#
loop_
_entity.id
_entity.type
_entity.pdbx_description
1 polymer ?
#
loop_
_entity_poly.entity_id
_entity_poly.type
_entity_poly.pdbx_seq_one_letter_code
_entity_poly.pdbx_strand_id
1 'polypeptide(L)'
;MFLFIVVLVVVGISFVDGTNNTACIPIPKQKNTLTILTNLRREMQNAGIGIYIVFSDDEHGSEYTQPYDKRRDWITGFRGSSGVAVVSLRTAALWTDNRYFTQAEEELDCANWLLMRNGNEAVPSLISWLVAEAQQTTWSLGTTTVFTSSSWWSAANSVLKVIGKQLQPVDDLVGRIWPSNERPKESQKQIFEHDIQYAGENVTQKLFRTTTELQQFGATVTVISALDEIAWQFNLRGTDVPYNPFFKSYAIIYTNYTIHKPKLFVNLAQINRSIYPVGVNVFNYSMFWSHLNATVNDPTIDKILVSAQVSQAILNFIPDNKLILPLLNSPLQRIKAQKNSIERKGMRDCQVRDAVARMKHIGWIEQQLNNGTSINETESIDQLLVYQKQQDKFQYPSFYAISASGDRAAVIHYSPEPATARPITKNQVYLLDAGSQYLDCTTDITRTHHFGTPKDLEKRAYTRVLQGVLAIANTIFPTGTYGRSLDHLGRMYLYRDGMTFGHGVGHGIGHFLSVHEGPQSIAVEYNEYEEALAEGVFISDEPGFYKPGDFGIRIENDIEVVLTNKSTYNNRQFLRFNTITLVPYERSLIDVTLLTNAQLNAINQYHAKVARILEPLLKGDEAALKALRSRTKKIDPDPAATTSKLPNKAYINISSVSLIIFFLIVVLLF
;
A
#
# COMPACT_ATOMS: atom_id res chain seq x y z
N MET A 1 -15.97 -21.31 36.49
CA MET A 1 -16.48 -22.55 35.87
C MET A 1 -17.16 -22.18 34.56
N PHE A 2 -16.39 -21.95 33.50
CA PHE A 2 -16.88 -21.82 32.12
C PHE A 2 -15.81 -22.47 31.24
N LEU A 3 -16.13 -23.66 30.76
CA LEU A 3 -15.24 -24.55 30.02
C LEU A 3 -15.35 -24.16 28.54
N PHE A 4 -14.31 -23.55 27.98
CA PHE A 4 -14.20 -23.43 26.52
C PHE A 4 -13.78 -24.78 25.96
N ILE A 5 -14.74 -25.51 25.38
CA ILE A 5 -14.48 -26.71 24.60
C ILE A 5 -13.98 -26.26 23.23
N VAL A 6 -12.67 -26.38 23.02
CA VAL A 6 -12.07 -26.33 21.67
C VAL A 6 -12.41 -27.66 21.00
N VAL A 7 -13.36 -27.63 20.06
CA VAL A 7 -13.65 -28.78 19.20
C VAL A 7 -12.56 -28.83 18.11
N LEU A 8 -11.57 -29.70 18.33
CA LEU A 8 -10.65 -30.16 17.30
C LEU A 8 -11.43 -31.08 16.35
N VAL A 9 -11.96 -30.53 15.27
CA VAL A 9 -12.41 -31.34 14.14
C VAL A 9 -11.16 -31.74 13.35
N VAL A 10 -10.66 -32.94 13.62
CA VAL A 10 -9.71 -33.63 12.73
C VAL A 10 -10.53 -34.10 11.52
N VAL A 11 -10.75 -33.20 10.56
CA VAL A 11 -11.14 -33.64 9.21
C VAL A 11 -9.88 -34.18 8.58
N GLY A 12 -9.85 -35.49 8.33
CA GLY A 12 -8.90 -36.10 7.41
C GLY A 12 -9.16 -35.52 6.01
N ILE A 13 -8.61 -34.35 5.74
CA ILE A 13 -8.56 -33.78 4.40
C ILE A 13 -7.46 -34.56 3.69
N SER A 14 -7.86 -35.53 2.88
CA SER A 14 -7.03 -35.95 1.75
C SER A 14 -6.69 -34.68 0.97
N PHE A 15 -5.42 -34.32 0.93
CA PHE A 15 -4.95 -33.19 0.14
C PHE A 15 -5.46 -33.37 -1.28
N VAL A 16 -6.34 -32.46 -1.71
CA VAL A 16 -6.53 -32.23 -3.13
C VAL A 16 -5.18 -31.72 -3.60
N ASP A 17 -4.50 -32.54 -4.40
CA ASP A 17 -3.36 -32.09 -5.19
C ASP A 17 -3.74 -30.73 -5.79
N GLY A 18 -3.03 -29.66 -5.43
CA GLY A 18 -3.21 -28.32 -5.98
C GLY A 18 -2.91 -28.25 -7.49
N THR A 19 -2.75 -29.40 -8.15
CA THR A 19 -2.48 -29.57 -9.55
C THR A 19 -3.79 -29.52 -10.35
N ASN A 20 -4.41 -28.35 -10.44
CA ASN A 20 -4.84 -27.94 -11.78
C ASN A 20 -3.58 -27.54 -12.56
N ASN A 21 -2.69 -28.52 -12.76
CA ASN A 21 -1.54 -28.42 -13.65
C ASN A 21 -2.10 -28.52 -15.06
N THR A 22 -2.54 -27.40 -15.60
CA THR A 22 -2.20 -27.13 -17.00
C THR A 22 -0.71 -27.43 -17.15
N ALA A 23 -0.36 -28.31 -18.10
CA ALA A 23 1.02 -28.75 -18.32
C ALA A 23 1.98 -27.54 -18.23
N CYS A 24 2.94 -27.59 -17.30
CA CYS A 24 3.95 -26.56 -17.12
C CYS A 24 4.75 -26.48 -18.43
N ILE A 25 4.45 -25.48 -19.25
CA ILE A 25 5.22 -25.14 -20.44
C ILE A 25 6.15 -24.01 -19.99
N PRO A 26 7.47 -24.25 -19.88
CA PRO A 26 8.41 -23.22 -19.47
C PRO A 26 8.30 -22.01 -20.40
N ILE A 27 8.01 -20.85 -19.83
CA ILE A 27 7.91 -19.58 -20.55
C ILE A 27 9.30 -18.92 -20.56
N PRO A 28 9.75 -18.26 -21.64
CA PRO A 28 11.08 -17.65 -21.72
C PRO A 28 11.45 -16.67 -20.59
N LYS A 29 10.48 -16.16 -19.82
CA LYS A 29 10.69 -15.28 -18.67
C LYS A 29 11.17 -16.01 -17.40
N GLN A 30 11.06 -17.34 -17.32
CA GLN A 30 11.31 -18.07 -16.09
C GLN A 30 12.81 -18.24 -15.80
N LYS A 31 13.22 -17.90 -14.58
CA LYS A 31 14.57 -18.18 -14.08
C LYS A 31 14.69 -19.67 -13.73
N ASN A 32 15.64 -20.41 -14.30
CA ASN A 32 15.90 -21.78 -13.84
C ASN A 32 16.43 -21.77 -12.40
N THR A 33 15.66 -22.34 -11.45
CA THR A 33 15.96 -22.29 -10.01
C THR A 33 16.52 -23.58 -9.45
N LEU A 34 16.70 -24.64 -10.27
CA LEU A 34 17.08 -25.98 -9.80
C LEU A 34 18.40 -25.99 -9.00
N THR A 35 19.45 -25.37 -9.55
CA THR A 35 20.77 -25.31 -8.88
C THR A 35 20.72 -24.47 -7.61
N ILE A 36 19.95 -23.37 -7.61
CA ILE A 36 19.77 -22.49 -6.45
C ILE A 36 19.10 -23.27 -5.32
N LEU A 37 17.98 -23.94 -5.59
CA LEU A 37 17.26 -24.76 -4.61
C LEU A 37 18.11 -25.93 -4.09
N THR A 38 18.89 -26.56 -4.96
CA THR A 38 19.81 -27.64 -4.57
C THR A 38 20.86 -27.15 -3.58
N ASN A 39 21.48 -26.00 -3.85
CA ASN A 39 22.47 -25.40 -2.94
C ASN A 39 21.81 -24.90 -1.65
N LEU A 40 20.63 -24.30 -1.72
CA LEU A 40 19.89 -23.85 -0.54
C LEU A 40 19.54 -25.02 0.38
N ARG A 41 19.03 -26.13 -0.17
CA ARG A 41 18.72 -27.35 0.61
C ARG A 41 19.95 -27.93 1.29
N ARG A 42 21.13 -27.86 0.65
CA ARG A 42 22.39 -28.26 1.28
C ARG A 42 22.73 -27.37 2.49
N GLU A 43 22.61 -26.06 2.35
CA GLU A 43 22.83 -25.13 3.48
C GLU A 43 21.78 -25.31 4.59
N MET A 44 20.53 -25.58 4.23
CA MET A 44 19.48 -25.91 5.20
C MET A 44 19.84 -27.16 6.01
N GLN A 45 20.29 -28.24 5.36
CA GLN A 45 20.72 -29.46 6.04
C GLN A 45 21.92 -29.20 6.96
N ASN A 46 22.91 -28.42 6.50
CA ASN A 46 24.06 -28.01 7.32
C ASN A 46 23.63 -27.21 8.57
N ALA A 47 22.56 -26.43 8.47
CA ALA A 47 21.99 -25.66 9.57
C ALA A 47 20.97 -26.45 10.42
N GLY A 48 20.71 -27.73 10.14
CA GLY A 48 19.72 -28.53 10.86
C GLY A 48 18.26 -28.17 10.55
N ILE A 49 18.01 -27.51 9.42
CA ILE A 49 16.71 -27.00 9.00
C ILE A 49 16.16 -27.84 7.84
N GLY A 50 14.90 -28.25 7.94
CA GLY A 50 14.18 -28.95 6.87
C GLY A 50 13.14 -28.10 6.15
N ILE A 51 12.72 -26.99 6.76
CA ILE A 51 11.77 -26.02 6.18
C ILE A 51 12.32 -24.61 6.47
N TYR A 52 12.60 -23.86 5.42
CA TYR A 52 13.17 -22.52 5.51
C TYR A 52 12.24 -21.49 4.89
N ILE A 53 11.90 -20.45 5.65
CA ILE A 53 11.00 -19.38 5.21
C ILE A 53 11.82 -18.15 4.83
N VAL A 54 11.53 -17.58 3.66
CA VAL A 54 12.20 -16.41 3.08
C VAL A 54 11.16 -15.34 2.77
N PHE A 55 11.22 -14.25 3.53
CA PHE A 55 10.39 -13.06 3.35
C PHE A 55 10.96 -12.12 2.27
N SER A 56 10.13 -11.18 1.79
CA SER A 56 10.57 -10.06 0.94
C SER A 56 11.30 -8.99 1.74
N ASP A 57 11.02 -8.91 3.04
CA ASP A 57 11.43 -7.87 3.98
C ASP A 57 12.96 -7.78 4.16
N ASP A 58 13.43 -6.57 4.43
CA ASP A 58 14.78 -6.30 4.90
C ASP A 58 14.82 -6.20 6.45
N GLU A 59 15.96 -5.83 7.03
CA GLU A 59 16.10 -5.70 8.48
C GLU A 59 15.24 -4.60 9.13
N HIS A 60 14.58 -3.77 8.30
CA HIS A 60 13.76 -2.65 8.70
C HIS A 60 12.26 -2.87 8.45
N GLY A 61 11.87 -4.01 7.88
CA GLY A 61 10.48 -4.29 7.50
C GLY A 61 9.99 -3.43 6.33
N SER A 62 10.89 -3.06 5.41
CA SER A 62 10.54 -2.22 4.27
C SER A 62 9.65 -2.95 3.26
N GLU A 63 8.58 -2.30 2.78
CA GLU A 63 7.75 -2.83 1.69
C GLU A 63 8.53 -2.97 0.38
N TYR A 64 9.25 -1.91 0.01
CA TYR A 64 10.21 -1.94 -1.08
C TYR A 64 11.61 -2.12 -0.50
N THR A 65 12.35 -3.09 -1.02
CA THR A 65 13.73 -3.35 -0.61
C THR A 65 14.72 -2.95 -1.69
N GLN A 66 15.93 -2.58 -1.26
CA GLN A 66 17.03 -2.37 -2.19
C GLN A 66 17.40 -3.69 -2.91
N PRO A 67 17.95 -3.64 -4.14
CA PRO A 67 18.34 -4.85 -4.88
C PRO A 67 19.22 -5.83 -4.10
N TYR A 68 20.08 -5.34 -3.20
CA TYR A 68 20.92 -6.17 -2.32
C TYR A 68 20.11 -7.10 -1.40
N ASP A 69 18.90 -6.69 -1.02
CA ASP A 69 18.03 -7.40 -0.07
C ASP A 69 16.97 -8.27 -0.73
N LYS A 70 16.90 -8.28 -2.07
CA LYS A 70 15.93 -9.03 -2.88
C LYS A 70 16.18 -10.55 -2.92
N ARG A 71 16.26 -11.18 -1.74
CA ARG A 71 16.53 -12.61 -1.54
C ARG A 71 15.45 -13.49 -2.18
N ARG A 72 14.19 -13.20 -1.90
CA ARG A 72 13.03 -13.93 -2.45
C ARG A 72 13.00 -13.85 -3.97
N ASP A 73 13.17 -12.66 -4.55
CA ASP A 73 13.31 -12.47 -5.99
C ASP A 73 14.44 -13.34 -6.54
N TRP A 74 15.65 -13.25 -5.98
CA TRP A 74 16.76 -14.04 -6.49
C TRP A 74 16.54 -15.56 -6.38
N ILE A 75 15.95 -16.10 -5.32
CA ILE A 75 15.73 -17.55 -5.22
C ILE A 75 14.56 -18.08 -6.07
N THR A 76 13.58 -17.23 -6.41
CA THR A 76 12.34 -17.65 -7.09
C THR A 76 12.23 -17.20 -8.53
N GLY A 77 12.87 -16.08 -8.89
CA GLY A 77 12.63 -15.34 -10.14
C GLY A 77 11.41 -14.42 -10.11
N PHE A 78 10.57 -14.48 -9.07
CA PHE A 78 9.38 -13.65 -8.95
C PHE A 78 9.73 -12.26 -8.41
N ARG A 79 9.28 -11.20 -9.08
CA ARG A 79 9.68 -9.79 -8.83
C ARG A 79 8.63 -8.91 -8.19
N GLY A 80 7.42 -9.41 -7.90
CA GLY A 80 6.37 -8.63 -7.23
C GLY A 80 6.83 -8.11 -5.86
N SER A 81 6.22 -7.05 -5.31
CA SER A 81 6.66 -6.52 -4.00
C SER A 81 6.23 -7.45 -2.85
N SER A 82 5.06 -8.08 -2.96
CA SER A 82 4.49 -8.95 -1.93
C SER A 82 4.70 -10.43 -2.23
N GLY A 83 5.27 -11.17 -1.28
CA GLY A 83 5.24 -12.62 -1.29
C GLY A 83 6.19 -13.28 -0.29
N VAL A 84 5.88 -14.51 0.10
CA VAL A 84 6.70 -15.31 1.03
C VAL A 84 7.05 -16.64 0.37
N ALA A 85 8.35 -16.90 0.24
CA ALA A 85 8.86 -18.16 -0.28
C ALA A 85 9.12 -19.13 0.87
N VAL A 86 8.74 -20.39 0.69
CA VAL A 86 9.04 -21.47 1.62
C VAL A 86 9.70 -22.60 0.86
N VAL A 87 10.86 -23.03 1.35
CA VAL A 87 11.62 -24.14 0.78
C VAL A 87 11.69 -25.24 1.82
N SER A 88 11.17 -26.42 1.48
CA SER A 88 11.43 -27.64 2.23
C SER A 88 12.50 -28.47 1.52
N LEU A 89 12.94 -29.56 2.16
CA LEU A 89 13.85 -30.52 1.52
C LEU A 89 13.24 -31.21 0.28
N ARG A 90 11.92 -31.12 0.07
CA ARG A 90 11.21 -31.80 -1.02
C ARG A 90 10.50 -30.83 -1.97
N THR A 91 9.88 -29.79 -1.43
CA THR A 91 8.99 -28.86 -2.13
C THR A 91 9.52 -27.44 -2.02
N ALA A 92 9.10 -26.56 -2.93
CA ALA A 92 9.27 -25.12 -2.80
C ALA A 92 7.95 -24.45 -3.22
N ALA A 93 7.50 -23.47 -2.45
CA ALA A 93 6.22 -22.82 -2.64
C ALA A 93 6.33 -21.30 -2.39
N LEU A 94 5.55 -20.50 -3.13
CA LEU A 94 5.48 -19.05 -2.98
C LEU A 94 4.04 -18.62 -2.73
N TRP A 95 3.78 -17.98 -1.59
CA TRP A 95 2.53 -17.26 -1.35
C TRP A 95 2.64 -15.84 -1.86
N THR A 96 1.65 -15.40 -2.62
CA THR A 96 1.45 -13.99 -2.96
C THR A 96 -0.06 -13.70 -3.01
N ASP A 97 -0.42 -12.43 -3.14
CA ASP A 97 -1.81 -11.98 -3.22
C ASP A 97 -2.28 -11.75 -4.67
N ASN A 98 -3.57 -11.45 -4.83
CA ASN A 98 -4.21 -11.40 -6.14
C ASN A 98 -3.62 -10.36 -7.11
N ARG A 99 -2.89 -9.36 -6.60
CA ARG A 99 -2.23 -8.33 -7.42
C ARG A 99 -1.15 -8.95 -8.31
N TYR A 100 -0.62 -10.10 -7.90
CA TYR A 100 0.57 -10.72 -8.48
C TYR A 100 0.35 -12.12 -9.04
N PHE A 101 -0.87 -12.66 -9.03
CA PHE A 101 -1.15 -14.02 -9.51
C PHE A 101 -0.66 -14.27 -10.94
N THR A 102 -1.08 -13.43 -11.89
CA THR A 102 -0.67 -13.55 -13.29
C THR A 102 0.85 -13.35 -13.45
N GLN A 103 1.43 -12.40 -12.73
CA GLN A 103 2.88 -12.18 -12.75
C GLN A 103 3.65 -13.41 -12.23
N ALA A 104 3.21 -14.00 -11.12
CA ALA A 104 3.85 -15.17 -10.54
C ALA A 104 3.75 -16.39 -11.47
N GLU A 105 2.65 -16.57 -12.20
CA GLU A 105 2.52 -17.61 -13.23
C GLU A 105 3.52 -17.43 -14.38
N GLU A 106 3.79 -16.20 -14.78
CA GLU A 106 4.75 -15.88 -15.85
C GLU A 106 6.21 -16.01 -15.41
N GLU A 107 6.51 -15.66 -14.16
CA GLU A 107 7.89 -15.51 -13.66
C GLU A 107 8.43 -16.74 -12.92
N LEU A 108 7.58 -17.49 -12.22
CA LEU A 108 8.02 -18.65 -11.45
C LEU A 108 8.37 -19.83 -12.35
N ASP A 109 9.48 -20.47 -12.02
CA ASP A 109 9.84 -21.80 -12.54
C ASP A 109 8.84 -22.85 -12.03
N CYS A 110 7.79 -23.08 -12.83
CA CYS A 110 6.68 -23.97 -12.47
C CYS A 110 7.10 -25.44 -12.30
N ALA A 111 8.30 -25.83 -12.72
CA ALA A 111 8.83 -27.17 -12.48
C ALA A 111 9.32 -27.34 -11.03
N ASN A 112 9.70 -26.25 -10.36
CA ASN A 112 10.30 -26.27 -9.03
C ASN A 112 9.45 -25.56 -7.96
N TRP A 113 8.62 -24.59 -8.35
CA TRP A 113 7.84 -23.76 -7.44
C TRP A 113 6.33 -23.97 -7.57
N LEU A 114 5.66 -24.14 -6.43
CA LEU A 114 4.21 -24.10 -6.31
C LEU A 114 3.74 -22.67 -6.04
N LEU A 115 2.88 -22.13 -6.90
CA LEU A 115 2.23 -20.85 -6.66
C LEU A 115 1.03 -21.04 -5.71
N MET A 116 1.11 -20.43 -4.54
CA MET A 116 0.07 -20.45 -3.50
C MET A 116 -0.70 -19.13 -3.54
N ARG A 117 -1.91 -19.17 -4.12
CA ARG A 117 -2.77 -18.00 -4.29
C ARG A 117 -3.46 -17.61 -2.98
N ASN A 118 -2.83 -16.73 -2.20
CA ASN A 118 -3.34 -16.32 -0.90
C ASN A 118 -4.72 -15.67 -1.02
N GLY A 119 -5.62 -15.98 -0.08
CA GLY A 119 -7.02 -15.50 -0.10
C GLY A 119 -7.98 -16.35 -0.93
N ASN A 120 -7.51 -17.36 -1.66
CA ASN A 120 -8.39 -18.39 -2.24
C ASN A 120 -8.73 -19.43 -1.15
N GLU A 121 -10.02 -19.69 -0.93
CA GLU A 121 -10.50 -20.66 0.08
C GLU A 121 -9.92 -22.07 -0.08
N ALA A 122 -9.58 -22.46 -1.32
CA ALA A 122 -8.98 -23.76 -1.60
C ALA A 122 -7.47 -23.83 -1.28
N VAL A 123 -6.81 -22.69 -1.02
CA VAL A 123 -5.38 -22.62 -0.75
C VAL A 123 -5.15 -22.44 0.76
N PRO A 124 -4.37 -23.32 1.41
CA PRO A 124 -4.08 -23.16 2.83
C PRO A 124 -3.30 -21.87 3.09
N SER A 125 -3.57 -21.24 4.23
CA SER A 125 -2.73 -20.16 4.72
C SER A 125 -1.27 -20.63 4.89
N LEU A 126 -0.31 -19.70 4.80
CA LEU A 126 1.11 -19.99 5.01
C LEU A 126 1.35 -20.76 6.32
N ILE A 127 0.78 -20.29 7.44
CA ILE A 127 0.95 -20.93 8.76
C ILE A 127 0.31 -22.33 8.77
N SER A 128 -0.88 -22.49 8.20
CA SER A 128 -1.54 -23.80 8.11
C SER A 128 -0.72 -24.81 7.29
N TRP A 129 -0.11 -24.36 6.20
CA TRP A 129 0.77 -25.20 5.39
C TRP A 129 2.07 -25.55 6.13
N LEU A 130 2.69 -24.59 6.82
CA LEU A 130 3.87 -24.84 7.65
C LEU A 130 3.61 -25.89 8.73
N VAL A 131 2.44 -25.86 9.37
CA VAL A 131 2.01 -26.87 10.35
C VAL A 131 1.94 -28.25 9.71
N ALA A 132 1.29 -28.36 8.55
CA ALA A 132 1.14 -29.63 7.83
C ALA A 132 2.50 -30.22 7.40
N GLU A 133 3.41 -29.40 6.86
CA GLU A 133 4.74 -29.85 6.48
C GLU A 133 5.60 -30.20 7.70
N ALA A 134 5.51 -29.43 8.78
CA ALA A 134 6.26 -29.67 10.00
C ALA A 134 5.88 -30.99 10.70
N GLN A 135 4.63 -31.46 10.52
CA GLN A 135 4.18 -32.77 11.01
C GLN A 135 4.77 -33.95 10.22
N GLN A 136 5.17 -33.73 8.97
CA GLN A 136 5.71 -34.78 8.09
C GLN A 136 7.22 -34.96 8.23
N THR A 137 7.88 -34.19 9.11
CA THR A 137 9.34 -34.17 9.21
C THR A 137 9.84 -34.05 10.65
N THR A 138 10.94 -34.74 10.94
CA THR A 138 11.68 -34.58 12.20
C THR A 138 12.57 -33.36 12.21
N TRP A 139 12.90 -32.82 11.03
CA TRP A 139 13.72 -31.62 10.89
C TRP A 139 13.04 -30.38 11.50
N SER A 140 13.87 -29.39 11.86
CA SER A 140 13.40 -28.10 12.35
C SER A 140 12.91 -27.22 11.20
N LEU A 141 12.00 -26.31 11.52
CA LEU A 141 11.65 -25.20 10.64
C LEU A 141 12.28 -23.91 11.17
N GLY A 142 12.74 -23.03 10.29
CA GLY A 142 13.44 -21.83 10.72
C GLY A 142 13.44 -20.71 9.69
N THR A 143 13.78 -19.51 10.17
CA THR A 143 13.89 -18.31 9.35
C THR A 143 14.86 -17.31 10.00
N THR A 144 15.30 -16.32 9.24
CA THR A 144 16.22 -15.29 9.72
C THR A 144 15.47 -14.25 10.53
N THR A 145 15.80 -14.17 11.82
CA THR A 145 15.10 -13.32 12.80
C THR A 145 15.18 -11.83 12.49
N VAL A 146 16.24 -11.37 11.83
CA VAL A 146 16.40 -9.95 11.48
C VAL A 146 15.49 -9.54 10.32
N PHE A 147 15.09 -10.47 9.44
CA PHE A 147 14.17 -10.24 8.32
C PHE A 147 12.75 -10.71 8.61
N THR A 148 12.44 -11.02 9.87
CA THR A 148 11.13 -11.55 10.27
C THR A 148 10.48 -10.61 11.28
N SER A 149 9.30 -10.11 10.97
CA SER A 149 8.48 -9.34 11.91
C SER A 149 8.17 -10.16 13.17
N SER A 150 8.30 -9.53 14.33
CA SER A 150 8.04 -10.17 15.62
C SER A 150 6.58 -10.58 15.80
N SER A 151 5.64 -9.80 15.26
CA SER A 151 4.21 -10.17 15.22
C SER A 151 3.98 -11.48 14.47
N TRP A 152 4.55 -11.63 13.27
CA TRP A 152 4.44 -12.86 12.47
C TRP A 152 5.11 -14.04 13.18
N TRP A 153 6.30 -13.83 13.75
CA TRP A 153 7.03 -14.86 14.50
C TRP A 153 6.21 -15.38 15.69
N SER A 154 5.57 -14.47 16.43
CA SER A 154 4.70 -14.80 17.57
C SER A 154 3.44 -15.56 17.12
N ALA A 155 2.78 -15.10 16.06
CA ALA A 155 1.60 -15.76 15.49
C ALA A 155 1.93 -17.18 15.00
N ALA A 156 3.01 -17.34 14.24
CA ALA A 156 3.46 -18.64 13.74
C ALA A 156 3.80 -19.61 14.90
N ASN A 157 4.56 -19.15 15.90
CA ASN A 157 4.91 -20.00 17.05
C ASN A 157 3.72 -20.37 17.92
N SER A 158 2.71 -19.49 18.03
CA SER A 158 1.48 -19.80 18.78
C SER A 158 0.75 -21.01 18.21
N VAL A 159 0.76 -21.17 16.87
CA VAL A 159 0.16 -22.32 16.20
C VAL A 159 1.10 -23.53 16.21
N LEU A 160 2.40 -23.35 15.95
CA LEU A 160 3.37 -24.46 15.90
C LEU A 160 3.53 -25.17 17.25
N LYS A 161 3.41 -24.45 18.37
CA LYS A 161 3.47 -25.03 19.72
C LYS A 161 2.41 -26.11 19.95
N VAL A 162 1.24 -26.00 19.31
CA VAL A 162 0.16 -26.99 19.42
C VAL A 162 0.60 -28.37 18.92
N ILE A 163 1.53 -28.42 17.96
CA ILE A 163 2.09 -29.67 17.42
C ILE A 163 3.48 -29.98 17.99
N GLY A 164 3.88 -29.32 19.08
CA GLY A 164 5.18 -29.52 19.72
C GLY A 164 6.38 -29.01 18.90
N LYS A 165 6.16 -28.09 17.95
CA LYS A 165 7.21 -27.48 17.12
C LYS A 165 7.34 -25.99 17.43
N GLN A 166 8.45 -25.40 17.02
CA GLN A 166 8.70 -23.96 17.11
C GLN A 166 9.68 -23.54 16.01
N LEU A 167 9.59 -22.28 15.59
CA LEU A 167 10.56 -21.68 14.67
C LEU A 167 11.93 -21.62 15.33
N GLN A 168 12.95 -22.05 14.59
CA GLN A 168 14.35 -21.88 14.97
C GLN A 168 14.91 -20.59 14.34
N PRO A 169 15.68 -19.79 15.08
CA PRO A 169 16.44 -18.70 14.50
C PRO A 169 17.57 -19.26 13.63
N VAL A 170 17.72 -18.74 12.43
CA VAL A 170 18.73 -19.19 11.46
C VAL A 170 19.43 -17.99 10.85
N ASP A 171 20.70 -18.12 10.51
CA ASP A 171 21.38 -17.11 9.69
C ASP A 171 20.75 -17.00 8.28
N ASP A 172 21.17 -15.98 7.53
CA ASP A 172 20.76 -15.77 6.14
C ASP A 172 21.32 -16.85 5.20
N LEU A 173 20.61 -17.97 5.06
CA LEU A 173 21.05 -19.08 4.20
C LEU A 173 21.03 -18.71 2.71
N VAL A 174 20.14 -17.81 2.29
CA VAL A 174 20.13 -17.31 0.90
C VAL A 174 21.40 -16.51 0.64
N GLY A 175 21.76 -15.61 1.57
CA GLY A 175 22.96 -14.79 1.47
C GLY A 175 24.25 -15.62 1.38
N ARG A 176 24.30 -16.81 1.97
CA ARG A 176 25.46 -17.73 1.89
C ARG A 176 25.65 -18.34 0.50
N ILE A 177 24.56 -18.60 -0.22
CA ILE A 177 24.61 -19.21 -1.56
C ILE A 177 24.54 -18.20 -2.69
N TRP A 178 24.18 -16.94 -2.42
CA TRP A 178 24.10 -15.88 -3.42
C TRP A 178 25.52 -15.45 -3.83
N PRO A 179 25.96 -15.75 -5.07
CA PRO A 179 27.32 -15.43 -5.49
C PRO A 179 27.61 -13.94 -5.36
N SER A 180 28.76 -13.59 -4.79
CA SER A 180 29.14 -12.20 -4.50
C SER A 180 29.30 -11.33 -5.76
N ASN A 181 29.57 -11.96 -6.91
CA ASN A 181 29.63 -11.32 -8.22
C ASN A 181 28.23 -11.07 -8.83
N GLU A 182 27.19 -11.77 -8.38
CA GLU A 182 25.80 -11.58 -8.81
C GLU A 182 25.00 -10.71 -7.84
N ARG A 183 25.31 -10.77 -6.54
CA ARG A 183 24.60 -9.99 -5.54
C ARG A 183 24.87 -8.50 -5.75
N PRO A 184 23.82 -7.67 -5.96
CA PRO A 184 24.00 -6.23 -6.10
C PRO A 184 24.69 -5.66 -4.87
N LYS A 185 25.46 -4.59 -5.00
CA LYS A 185 26.04 -3.90 -3.84
C LYS A 185 24.95 -3.16 -3.06
N GLU A 186 25.12 -3.05 -1.76
CA GLU A 186 24.29 -2.15 -0.95
C GLU A 186 24.38 -0.71 -1.46
N SER A 187 23.26 0.00 -1.40
CA SER A 187 23.25 1.42 -1.71
C SER A 187 24.09 2.19 -0.68
N GLN A 188 24.87 3.14 -1.16
CA GLN A 188 25.65 4.07 -0.34
C GLN A 188 25.40 5.52 -0.78
N LYS A 189 24.16 5.83 -1.15
CA LYS A 189 23.79 7.16 -1.63
C LYS A 189 23.80 8.17 -0.49
N GLN A 190 24.06 9.43 -0.81
CA GLN A 190 24.18 10.46 0.21
C GLN A 190 22.83 10.75 0.89
N ILE A 191 22.89 10.89 2.22
CA ILE A 191 21.83 11.38 3.08
C ILE A 191 21.86 12.91 3.02
N PHE A 192 20.68 13.52 2.97
CA PHE A 192 20.53 14.96 2.92
C PHE A 192 19.46 15.44 3.91
N GLU A 193 19.54 16.71 4.29
CA GLU A 193 18.58 17.35 5.18
C GLU A 193 17.25 17.65 4.46
N HIS A 194 16.15 17.36 5.14
CA HIS A 194 14.81 17.81 4.73
C HIS A 194 14.51 19.14 5.42
N ASP A 195 14.72 20.21 4.66
CA ASP A 195 14.65 21.58 5.17
C ASP A 195 13.33 21.88 5.91
N ILE A 196 13.43 22.66 6.99
CA ILE A 196 12.30 23.04 7.84
C ILE A 196 11.18 23.76 7.06
N GLN A 197 11.49 24.43 5.95
CA GLN A 197 10.50 25.06 5.08
C GLN A 197 9.51 24.05 4.47
N TYR A 198 9.91 22.77 4.36
CA TYR A 198 9.07 21.67 3.90
C TYR A 198 8.54 20.86 5.08
N ALA A 199 9.39 20.57 6.07
CA ALA A 199 9.01 19.72 7.21
C ALA A 199 8.05 20.42 8.20
N GLY A 200 8.06 21.74 8.28
CA GLY A 200 7.22 22.55 9.18
C GLY A 200 7.61 22.50 10.66
N GLU A 201 8.37 21.48 11.08
CA GLU A 201 8.86 21.28 12.45
C GLU A 201 10.32 20.85 12.42
N ASN A 202 11.11 21.35 13.38
CA ASN A 202 12.49 20.90 13.58
C ASN A 202 12.54 19.60 14.42
N VAL A 203 13.72 18.99 14.46
CA VAL A 203 13.98 17.72 15.17
C VAL A 203 13.63 17.81 16.66
N THR A 204 13.88 18.94 17.32
CA THR A 204 13.58 19.11 18.75
C THR A 204 12.07 19.14 19.01
N GLN A 205 11.29 19.81 18.14
CA GLN A 205 9.83 19.82 18.22
C GLN A 205 9.25 18.41 17.98
N LYS A 206 9.78 17.67 17.01
CA LYS A 206 9.39 16.27 16.76
C LYS A 206 9.73 15.38 17.95
N LEU A 207 10.93 15.51 18.53
CA LEU A 207 11.33 14.76 19.74
C LEU A 207 10.37 15.03 20.91
N PHE A 208 9.94 16.28 21.11
CA PHE A 208 8.96 16.62 22.14
C PHE A 208 7.62 15.88 21.93
N ARG A 209 7.09 15.87 20.70
CA ARG A 209 5.86 15.11 20.36
C ARG A 209 6.04 13.62 20.57
N THR A 210 7.13 13.05 20.04
CA THR A 210 7.46 11.63 20.18
C THR A 210 7.55 11.23 21.64
N THR A 211 8.31 11.97 22.46
CA THR A 211 8.46 11.64 23.89
C THR A 211 7.18 11.85 24.70
N THR A 212 6.32 12.80 24.31
CA THR A 212 4.98 12.94 24.91
C THR A 212 4.13 11.70 24.68
N GLU A 213 4.17 11.11 23.47
CA GLU A 213 3.49 9.84 23.20
C GLU A 213 4.11 8.69 23.99
N LEU A 214 5.44 8.58 24.04
CA LEU A 214 6.13 7.53 24.81
C LEU A 214 5.77 7.54 26.30
N GLN A 215 5.60 8.73 26.88
CA GLN A 215 5.16 8.89 28.28
C GLN A 215 3.77 8.30 28.54
N GLN A 216 2.85 8.36 27.57
CA GLN A 216 1.51 7.78 27.72
C GLN A 216 1.56 6.26 27.85
N PHE A 217 2.59 5.61 27.29
CA PHE A 217 2.82 4.17 27.45
C PHE A 217 3.65 3.83 28.69
N GLY A 218 4.17 4.83 29.42
CA GLY A 218 5.13 4.61 30.51
C GLY A 218 6.51 4.15 30.01
N ALA A 219 6.81 4.35 28.73
CA ALA A 219 8.09 3.97 28.15
C ALA A 219 9.19 4.95 28.56
N THR A 220 10.36 4.42 28.94
CA THR A 220 11.57 5.22 29.20
C THR A 220 12.43 5.39 27.94
N VAL A 221 12.32 4.45 27.01
CA VAL A 221 13.07 4.39 25.75
C VAL A 221 12.16 3.81 24.67
N THR A 222 12.37 4.23 23.42
CA THR A 222 11.87 3.50 22.25
C THR A 222 13.03 3.15 21.30
N VAL A 223 12.94 1.98 20.67
CA VAL A 223 13.83 1.55 19.59
C VAL A 223 13.06 1.59 18.28
N ILE A 224 13.62 2.24 17.27
CA ILE A 224 12.99 2.44 15.96
C ILE A 224 13.85 1.79 14.90
N SER A 225 13.22 0.93 14.09
CA SER A 225 13.83 0.29 12.92
C SER A 225 13.19 0.72 11.60
N ALA A 226 11.96 1.21 11.61
CA ALA A 226 11.25 1.64 10.41
C ALA A 226 11.90 2.90 9.83
N LEU A 227 12.31 2.83 8.55
CA LEU A 227 13.13 3.87 7.95
C LEU A 227 12.38 5.19 7.71
N ASP A 228 11.08 5.12 7.47
CA ASP A 228 10.18 6.27 7.31
C ASP A 228 10.05 7.07 8.63
N GLU A 229 9.91 6.37 9.76
CA GLU A 229 9.88 6.98 11.09
C GLU A 229 11.19 7.69 11.42
N ILE A 230 12.33 7.06 11.11
CA ILE A 230 13.66 7.64 11.36
C ILE A 230 13.88 8.86 10.47
N ALA A 231 13.58 8.75 9.18
CA ALA A 231 13.66 9.86 8.22
C ALA A 231 12.80 11.05 8.67
N TRP A 232 11.56 10.80 9.08
CA TRP A 232 10.65 11.83 9.58
C TRP A 232 11.15 12.48 10.87
N GLN A 233 11.54 11.67 11.86
CA GLN A 233 11.94 12.14 13.20
C GLN A 233 13.15 13.07 13.16
N PHE A 234 14.12 12.78 12.28
CA PHE A 234 15.38 13.51 12.21
C PHE A 234 15.45 14.54 11.07
N ASN A 235 14.36 14.73 10.31
CA ASN A 235 14.36 15.58 9.11
C ASN A 235 15.52 15.25 8.16
N LEU A 236 15.76 13.96 7.95
CA LEU A 236 16.75 13.47 7.00
C LEU A 236 16.04 12.67 5.92
N ARG A 237 16.60 12.64 4.73
CA ARG A 237 16.15 11.81 3.61
C ARG A 237 17.34 11.16 2.92
N GLY A 238 17.07 10.06 2.22
CA GLY A 238 18.04 9.31 1.46
C GLY A 238 17.41 8.75 0.19
N THR A 239 18.13 7.90 -0.52
CA THR A 239 17.63 7.24 -1.74
C THR A 239 18.09 5.78 -1.84
N ASP A 240 18.35 5.16 -0.68
CA ASP A 240 18.84 3.77 -0.60
C ASP A 240 17.77 2.78 -1.04
N VAL A 241 16.52 3.06 -0.68
CA VAL A 241 15.36 2.29 -1.11
C VAL A 241 14.81 2.90 -2.41
N PRO A 242 14.61 2.12 -3.48
CA PRO A 242 13.98 2.63 -4.69
C PRO A 242 12.63 3.31 -4.40
N TYR A 243 12.43 4.49 -4.98
CA TYR A 243 11.21 5.32 -4.90
C TYR A 243 10.83 5.87 -3.51
N ASN A 244 11.49 5.39 -2.46
CA ASN A 244 11.24 5.80 -1.09
C ASN A 244 12.42 6.64 -0.59
N PRO A 245 12.21 7.84 -0.03
CA PRO A 245 13.28 8.76 0.33
C PRO A 245 13.98 8.39 1.65
N PHE A 246 14.39 7.12 1.76
CA PHE A 246 14.90 6.48 2.97
C PHE A 246 16.40 6.18 2.88
N PHE A 247 17.01 6.00 4.05
CA PHE A 247 18.39 5.58 4.23
C PHE A 247 18.45 4.54 5.34
N LYS A 248 19.29 3.50 5.17
CA LYS A 248 19.41 2.43 6.16
C LYS A 248 19.86 2.99 7.51
N SER A 249 19.05 2.76 8.53
CA SER A 249 19.27 3.35 9.84
C SER A 249 18.51 2.68 10.97
N TYR A 250 19.01 2.87 12.19
CA TYR A 250 18.28 2.59 13.42
C TYR A 250 18.27 3.83 14.31
N ALA A 251 17.33 3.92 15.25
CA ALA A 251 17.35 4.93 16.28
C ALA A 251 16.96 4.40 17.67
N ILE A 252 17.54 5.03 18.69
CA ILE A 252 17.16 4.84 20.10
C ILE A 252 16.82 6.22 20.66
N ILE A 253 15.57 6.43 21.07
CA ILE A 253 15.09 7.69 21.62
C ILE A 253 14.72 7.49 23.08
N TYR A 254 15.27 8.36 23.93
CA TYR A 254 15.00 8.36 25.36
C TYR A 254 13.87 9.34 25.67
N THR A 255 12.93 8.93 26.51
CA THR A 255 11.81 9.78 26.93
C THR A 255 12.31 11.03 27.64
N ASN A 256 13.36 10.92 28.45
CA ASN A 256 14.10 12.06 28.97
C ASN A 256 15.37 12.30 28.14
N TYR A 257 15.18 12.90 26.97
CA TYR A 257 16.26 13.19 26.02
C TYR A 257 17.24 14.29 26.48
N THR A 258 16.96 14.96 27.61
CA THR A 258 17.87 15.93 28.22
C THR A 258 18.99 15.25 29.03
N ILE A 259 18.71 14.07 29.59
CA ILE A 259 19.71 13.24 30.31
C ILE A 259 20.44 12.36 29.30
N HIS A 260 19.69 11.65 28.45
CA HIS A 260 20.24 10.75 27.46
C HIS A 260 19.92 11.25 26.06
N LYS A 261 20.92 11.78 25.36
CA LYS A 261 20.74 12.23 23.97
C LYS A 261 20.24 11.07 23.10
N PRO A 262 19.29 11.31 22.18
CA PRO A 262 18.88 10.33 21.19
C PRO A 262 20.07 9.84 20.37
N LYS A 263 20.00 8.59 19.91
CA LYS A 263 21.06 7.94 19.14
C LYS A 263 20.53 7.60 17.75
N LEU A 264 21.24 8.02 16.71
CA LEU A 264 20.97 7.70 15.31
C LEU A 264 22.13 6.84 14.78
N PHE A 265 21.82 5.71 14.17
CA PHE A 265 22.81 4.78 13.62
C PHE A 265 22.66 4.77 12.10
N VAL A 266 23.69 5.20 11.38
CA VAL A 266 23.71 5.32 9.90
C VAL A 266 25.07 4.93 9.37
N ASN A 267 25.18 4.62 8.07
CA ASN A 267 26.49 4.53 7.45
C ASN A 267 27.13 5.92 7.42
N LEU A 268 28.23 6.10 8.16
CA LEU A 268 28.91 7.40 8.28
C LEU A 268 29.48 7.91 6.95
N ALA A 269 29.67 7.05 5.95
CA ALA A 269 30.09 7.47 4.61
C ALA A 269 28.96 8.15 3.82
N GLN A 270 27.70 7.96 4.23
CA GLN A 270 26.53 8.52 3.56
C GLN A 270 26.11 9.89 4.12
N ILE A 271 26.59 10.31 5.29
CA ILE A 271 26.12 11.52 5.95
C ILE A 271 27.26 12.51 6.25
N ASN A 272 27.07 13.77 5.87
CA ASN A 272 27.99 14.84 6.25
C ASN A 272 27.74 15.25 7.71
N ARG A 273 28.82 15.49 8.48
CA ARG A 273 28.74 16.01 9.85
C ARG A 273 27.99 17.34 9.96
N SER A 274 27.98 18.15 8.91
CA SER A 274 27.27 19.45 8.92
C SER A 274 25.75 19.34 9.05
N ILE A 275 25.17 18.20 8.66
CA ILE A 275 23.72 17.94 8.72
C ILE A 275 23.36 16.99 9.87
N TYR A 276 24.26 16.80 10.84
CA TYR A 276 23.93 16.01 12.03
C TYR A 276 22.82 16.70 12.81
N PRO A 277 21.72 15.99 13.13
CA PRO A 277 20.62 16.58 13.87
C PRO A 277 21.09 17.13 15.22
N VAL A 278 20.75 18.38 15.51
CA VAL A 278 21.13 19.05 16.74
C VAL A 278 20.60 18.27 17.95
N GLY A 279 21.48 18.01 18.93
CA GLY A 279 21.12 17.28 20.15
C GLY A 279 21.08 15.75 20.01
N VAL A 280 21.45 15.20 18.84
CA VAL A 280 21.45 13.75 18.56
C VAL A 280 22.88 13.24 18.42
N ASN A 281 23.17 12.09 19.01
CA ASN A 281 24.44 11.41 18.82
C ASN A 281 24.35 10.48 17.60
N VAL A 282 25.23 10.68 16.61
CA VAL A 282 25.26 9.89 15.38
C VAL A 282 26.40 8.86 15.44
N PHE A 283 26.06 7.60 15.20
CA PHE A 283 26.98 6.45 15.24
C PHE A 283 26.98 5.69 13.92
N ASN A 284 28.01 4.87 13.71
CA ASN A 284 28.03 3.94 12.58
C ASN A 284 26.90 2.90 12.71
N TYR A 285 26.27 2.56 11.60
CA TYR A 285 25.17 1.59 11.50
C TYR A 285 25.46 0.28 12.25
N SER A 286 26.68 -0.27 12.08
CA SER A 286 27.12 -1.51 12.71
C SER A 286 27.15 -1.48 14.25
N MET A 287 27.18 -0.29 14.87
CA MET A 287 27.23 -0.15 16.32
C MET A 287 25.86 -0.34 16.98
N PHE A 288 24.77 -0.37 16.22
CA PHE A 288 23.40 -0.45 16.74
C PHE A 288 23.22 -1.55 17.77
N TRP A 289 23.58 -2.80 17.45
CA TRP A 289 23.38 -3.95 18.33
C TRP A 289 24.12 -3.81 19.66
N SER A 290 25.36 -3.31 19.64
CA SER A 290 26.13 -3.07 20.87
C SER A 290 25.50 -2.00 21.76
N HIS A 291 24.94 -0.94 21.16
CA HIS A 291 24.25 0.12 21.89
C HIS A 291 22.85 -0.29 22.37
N LEU A 292 22.14 -1.14 21.63
CA LEU A 292 20.90 -1.74 22.07
C LEU A 292 21.15 -2.61 23.31
N ASN A 293 22.15 -3.50 23.26
CA ASN A 293 22.53 -4.31 24.39
C ASN A 293 22.92 -3.46 25.61
N ALA A 294 23.71 -2.39 25.41
CA ALA A 294 24.05 -1.47 26.50
C ALA A 294 22.81 -0.77 27.09
N THR A 295 21.86 -0.37 26.25
CA THR A 295 20.61 0.29 26.67
C THR A 295 19.69 -0.65 27.45
N VAL A 296 19.58 -1.90 27.01
CA VAL A 296 18.82 -2.95 27.72
C VAL A 296 19.40 -3.22 29.11
N ASN A 297 20.73 -3.25 29.24
CA ASN A 297 21.42 -3.54 30.49
C ASN A 297 21.61 -2.32 31.40
N ASP A 298 21.23 -1.12 30.96
CA ASP A 298 21.31 0.09 31.76
C ASP A 298 20.25 0.03 32.90
N PRO A 299 20.66 0.15 34.18
CA PRO A 299 19.76 0.08 35.32
C PRO A 299 18.80 1.27 35.41
N THR A 300 19.07 2.37 34.72
CA THR A 300 18.18 3.55 34.66
C THR A 300 17.04 3.38 33.65
N ILE A 301 17.13 2.36 32.78
CA ILE A 301 16.12 2.05 31.76
C ILE A 301 15.18 0.97 32.29
N ASP A 302 13.95 1.38 32.59
CA ASP A 302 12.90 0.50 33.12
C ASP A 302 12.11 -0.17 31.99
N LYS A 303 11.55 0.65 31.09
CA LYS A 303 10.65 0.19 30.02
C LYS A 303 11.10 0.62 28.64
N ILE A 304 11.16 -0.35 27.71
CA ILE A 304 11.56 -0.17 26.31
C ILE A 304 10.37 -0.48 25.41
N LEU A 305 9.90 0.53 24.70
CA LEU A 305 8.87 0.40 23.69
C LEU A 305 9.48 0.03 22.33
N VAL A 306 8.87 -0.92 21.66
CA VAL A 306 9.15 -1.24 20.25
C VAL A 306 7.84 -1.45 19.50
N SER A 307 7.85 -1.22 18.19
CA SER A 307 6.72 -1.57 17.33
C SER A 307 6.50 -3.09 17.31
N ALA A 308 5.25 -3.54 17.23
CA ALA A 308 4.93 -4.95 16.97
C ALA A 308 5.46 -5.47 15.62
N GLN A 309 5.79 -4.55 14.70
CA GLN A 309 6.40 -4.86 13.41
C GLN A 309 7.93 -4.84 13.42
N VAL A 310 8.57 -4.61 14.58
CA VAL A 310 10.02 -4.70 14.69
C VAL A 310 10.50 -6.12 14.35
N SER A 311 11.74 -6.25 13.87
CA SER A 311 12.33 -7.56 13.63
C SER A 311 12.42 -8.38 14.92
N GLN A 312 12.19 -9.70 14.81
CA GLN A 312 12.31 -10.63 15.93
C GLN A 312 13.72 -10.56 16.55
N ALA A 313 14.74 -10.24 15.75
CA ALA A 313 16.10 -10.03 16.25
C ALA A 313 16.15 -8.93 17.32
N ILE A 314 15.52 -7.77 17.11
CA ILE A 314 15.48 -6.70 18.12
C ILE A 314 14.69 -7.15 19.35
N LEU A 315 13.55 -7.82 19.15
CA LEU A 315 12.72 -8.29 20.27
C LEU A 315 13.50 -9.27 21.17
N ASN A 316 14.32 -10.15 20.59
CA ASN A 316 15.15 -11.10 21.34
C ASN A 316 16.18 -10.42 22.28
N PHE A 317 16.57 -9.17 22.04
CA PHE A 317 17.46 -8.43 22.94
C PHE A 317 16.73 -7.87 24.17
N ILE A 318 15.40 -7.74 24.14
CA ILE A 318 14.64 -7.01 25.16
C ILE A 318 13.96 -8.03 26.08
N PRO A 319 14.32 -8.07 27.38
CA PRO A 319 13.65 -8.94 28.36
C PRO A 319 12.17 -8.61 28.52
N ASP A 320 11.33 -9.63 28.71
CA ASP A 320 9.88 -9.49 28.89
C ASP A 320 9.49 -8.49 29.98
N ASN A 321 10.27 -8.40 31.06
CA ASN A 321 9.99 -7.48 32.16
C ASN A 321 10.27 -6.01 31.81
N LYS A 322 11.09 -5.73 30.78
CA LYS A 322 11.37 -4.38 30.27
C LYS A 322 10.55 -4.03 29.03
N LEU A 323 10.03 -5.02 28.32
CA LEU A 323 9.33 -4.82 27.05
C LEU A 323 7.98 -4.12 27.22
N ILE A 324 7.74 -3.11 26.39
CA ILE A 324 6.42 -2.61 26.05
C ILE A 324 6.18 -2.91 24.58
N LEU A 325 5.21 -3.76 24.31
CA LEU A 325 4.74 -4.07 22.96
C LEU A 325 3.29 -3.58 22.86
N PRO A 326 3.03 -2.38 22.32
CA PRO A 326 1.67 -1.88 22.16
C PRO A 326 0.90 -2.79 21.19
N LEU A 327 -0.39 -2.98 21.44
CA LEU A 327 -1.31 -3.62 20.48
C LEU A 327 -1.50 -2.76 19.21
N LEU A 328 -1.20 -1.46 19.31
CA LEU A 328 -1.28 -0.50 18.21
C LEU A 328 0.09 -0.35 17.52
N ASN A 329 0.09 0.26 16.33
CA ASN A 329 1.30 0.63 15.59
C ASN A 329 2.26 1.53 16.42
N SER A 330 3.50 1.68 15.94
CA SER A 330 4.48 2.62 16.51
C SER A 330 3.83 3.99 16.77
N PRO A 331 4.04 4.61 17.96
CA PRO A 331 3.49 5.93 18.24
C PRO A 331 3.94 6.99 17.23
N LEU A 332 5.11 6.81 16.61
CA LEU A 332 5.62 7.70 15.57
C LEU A 332 4.79 7.63 14.28
N GLN A 333 4.26 6.45 13.91
CA GLN A 333 3.38 6.28 12.75
C GLN A 333 2.14 7.16 12.89
N ARG A 334 1.49 7.15 14.06
CA ARG A 334 0.31 7.99 14.33
C ARG A 334 0.59 9.47 14.19
N ILE A 335 1.68 9.97 14.79
CA ILE A 335 1.96 11.41 14.82
C ILE A 335 2.47 11.93 13.48
N LYS A 336 3.17 11.11 12.68
CA LYS A 336 3.59 11.51 11.32
C LYS A 336 2.45 11.43 10.32
N ALA A 337 1.50 10.50 10.51
CA ALA A 337 0.36 10.36 9.63
C ALA A 337 -0.52 11.64 9.62
N GLN A 338 -0.59 12.36 10.75
CA GLN A 338 -1.26 13.66 10.88
C GLN A 338 -0.33 14.81 10.50
N LYS A 339 -0.43 15.26 9.25
CA LYS A 339 0.46 16.28 8.68
C LYS A 339 0.21 17.64 9.31
N ASN A 340 1.28 18.37 9.62
CA ASN A 340 1.18 19.75 10.10
C ASN A 340 0.73 20.71 8.99
N SER A 341 0.51 21.99 9.32
CA SER A 341 0.00 22.96 8.33
C SER A 341 0.92 23.21 7.14
N ILE A 342 2.23 23.10 7.32
CA ILE A 342 3.22 23.28 6.24
C ILE A 342 3.20 22.06 5.33
N GLU A 343 3.27 20.86 5.91
CA GLU A 343 3.18 19.59 5.16
C GLU A 343 1.85 19.51 4.39
N ARG A 344 0.71 19.84 5.02
CA ARG A 344 -0.62 19.88 4.36
C ARG A 344 -0.65 20.84 3.18
N LYS A 345 0.01 21.99 3.29
CA LYS A 345 0.11 22.97 2.20
C LYS A 345 0.97 22.42 1.06
N GLY A 346 2.12 21.83 1.39
CA GLY A 346 3.02 21.16 0.43
C GLY A 346 2.30 20.09 -0.39
N MET A 347 1.59 19.18 0.29
CA MET A 347 0.80 18.12 -0.34
C MET A 347 -0.23 18.67 -1.34
N ARG A 348 -0.93 19.77 -1.00
CA ARG A 348 -1.91 20.38 -1.91
C ARG A 348 -1.26 21.08 -3.09
N ASP A 349 -0.20 21.83 -2.84
CA ASP A 349 0.47 22.62 -3.87
C ASP A 349 1.15 21.71 -4.90
N CYS A 350 1.67 20.55 -4.49
CA CYS A 350 2.32 19.63 -5.40
C CYS A 350 1.36 18.92 -6.35
N GLN A 351 0.12 18.66 -5.92
CA GLN A 351 -0.91 18.09 -6.81
C GLN A 351 -1.18 19.01 -8.00
N VAL A 352 -1.03 20.33 -7.82
CA VAL A 352 -1.14 21.29 -8.94
C VAL A 352 0.01 21.09 -9.93
N ARG A 353 1.25 20.93 -9.44
CA ARG A 353 2.45 20.70 -10.26
C ARG A 353 2.36 19.38 -11.01
N ASP A 354 2.04 18.28 -10.32
CA ASP A 354 1.92 16.98 -10.96
C ASP A 354 0.77 16.96 -11.97
N ALA A 355 -0.36 17.62 -11.67
CA ALA A 355 -1.46 17.74 -12.61
C ALA A 355 -1.10 18.54 -13.89
N VAL A 356 -0.23 19.55 -13.80
CA VAL A 356 0.33 20.22 -14.99
C VAL A 356 1.10 19.21 -15.84
N ALA A 357 2.00 18.42 -15.25
CA ALA A 357 2.75 17.39 -15.97
C ALA A 357 1.83 16.34 -16.61
N ARG A 358 0.79 15.89 -15.89
CA ARG A 358 -0.23 14.95 -16.38
C ARG A 358 -1.00 15.49 -17.58
N MET A 359 -1.44 16.74 -17.53
CA MET A 359 -2.19 17.31 -18.64
C MET A 359 -1.34 17.51 -19.89
N LYS A 360 -0.07 17.89 -19.73
CA LYS A 360 0.90 17.91 -20.85
C LYS A 360 1.10 16.52 -21.45
N HIS A 361 1.26 15.51 -20.59
CA HIS A 361 1.40 14.12 -21.01
C HIS A 361 0.17 13.62 -21.79
N ILE A 362 -1.05 13.84 -21.29
CA ILE A 362 -2.29 13.45 -21.98
C ILE A 362 -2.40 14.18 -23.34
N GLY A 363 -2.10 15.48 -23.38
CA GLY A 363 -2.10 16.25 -24.62
C GLY A 363 -1.10 15.71 -25.64
N TRP A 364 0.10 15.31 -25.19
CA TRP A 364 1.10 14.67 -26.02
C TRP A 364 0.63 13.32 -26.57
N ILE A 365 0.06 12.43 -25.75
CA ILE A 365 -0.49 11.13 -26.22
C ILE A 365 -1.51 11.38 -27.35
N GLU A 366 -2.48 12.27 -27.12
CA GLU A 366 -3.50 12.58 -28.12
C GLU A 366 -2.89 13.12 -29.41
N GLN A 367 -1.84 13.94 -29.32
CA GLN A 367 -1.13 14.45 -30.49
C GLN A 367 -0.43 13.32 -31.26
N GLN A 368 0.30 12.43 -30.59
CA GLN A 368 0.97 11.30 -31.22
C GLN A 368 -0.03 10.39 -31.95
N LEU A 369 -1.11 10.01 -31.26
CA LEU A 369 -2.16 9.16 -31.83
C LEU A 369 -2.92 9.84 -32.99
N ASN A 370 -3.06 11.16 -32.98
CA ASN A 370 -3.69 11.89 -34.08
C ASN A 370 -2.77 12.06 -35.29
N ASN A 371 -1.46 12.10 -35.08
CA ASN A 371 -0.47 12.14 -36.14
C ASN A 371 -0.17 10.75 -36.75
N GLY A 372 -0.76 9.68 -36.20
CA GLY A 372 -0.50 8.30 -36.63
C GLY A 372 0.83 7.75 -36.11
N THR A 373 1.48 8.42 -35.15
CA THR A 373 2.71 7.93 -34.52
C THR A 373 2.35 6.81 -33.53
N SER A 374 3.00 5.66 -33.69
CA SER A 374 2.90 4.56 -32.74
C SER A 374 3.75 4.88 -31.52
N ILE A 375 3.10 4.97 -30.36
CA ILE A 375 3.76 5.05 -29.04
C ILE A 375 3.36 3.84 -28.20
N ASN A 376 4.23 3.41 -27.28
CA ASN A 376 4.00 2.26 -26.42
C ASN A 376 3.96 2.60 -24.92
N GLU A 377 3.65 1.60 -24.11
CA GLU A 377 3.53 1.71 -22.65
C GLU A 377 4.76 2.34 -21.97
N THR A 378 5.97 1.92 -22.34
CA THR A 378 7.22 2.43 -21.75
C THR A 378 7.56 3.83 -22.21
N GLU A 379 7.35 4.14 -23.50
CA GLU A 379 7.57 5.50 -24.03
C GLU A 379 6.65 6.53 -23.38
N SER A 380 5.44 6.11 -23.01
CA SER A 380 4.52 6.95 -22.25
C SER A 380 5.03 7.28 -20.85
N ILE A 381 5.62 6.30 -20.15
CA ILE A 381 6.25 6.53 -18.83
C ILE A 381 7.41 7.51 -18.97
N ASP A 382 8.29 7.28 -19.95
CA ASP A 382 9.45 8.13 -20.20
C ASP A 382 9.03 9.57 -20.49
N GLN A 383 7.98 9.76 -21.28
CA GLN A 383 7.48 11.08 -21.60
C GLN A 383 6.80 11.77 -20.39
N LEU A 384 6.03 11.05 -19.58
CA LEU A 384 5.48 11.63 -18.34
C LEU A 384 6.61 12.13 -17.44
N LEU A 385 7.68 11.34 -17.28
CA LEU A 385 8.84 11.70 -16.48
C LEU A 385 9.54 12.96 -17.00
N VAL A 386 9.58 13.19 -18.33
CA VAL A 386 10.10 14.44 -18.91
C VAL A 386 9.30 15.65 -18.40
N TYR A 387 7.98 15.56 -18.36
CA TYR A 387 7.14 16.67 -17.87
C TYR A 387 7.19 16.84 -16.35
N GLN A 388 7.33 15.75 -15.59
CA GLN A 388 7.47 15.78 -14.14
C GLN A 388 8.81 16.41 -13.71
N LYS A 389 9.91 16.09 -14.39
CA LYS A 389 11.23 16.71 -14.16
C LYS A 389 11.26 18.22 -14.38
N GLN A 390 10.31 18.78 -15.13
CA GLN A 390 10.18 20.22 -15.34
C GLN A 390 9.45 20.92 -14.18
N GLN A 391 8.81 20.18 -13.28
CA GLN A 391 8.07 20.73 -12.16
C GLN A 391 9.01 21.10 -11.01
N ASP A 392 8.72 22.22 -10.36
CA ASP A 392 9.48 22.67 -9.19
C ASP A 392 9.46 21.60 -8.08
N LYS A 393 10.61 21.45 -7.40
CA LYS A 393 10.86 20.49 -6.30
C LYS A 393 10.81 19.00 -6.65
N PHE A 394 10.57 18.63 -7.91
CA PHE A 394 10.57 17.21 -8.32
C PHE A 394 11.90 16.52 -7.95
N GLN A 395 11.82 15.30 -7.42
CA GLN A 395 12.97 14.47 -7.09
C GLN A 395 13.05 13.24 -8.01
N TYR A 396 12.04 12.36 -7.93
CA TYR A 396 11.95 11.11 -8.69
C TYR A 396 10.54 10.50 -8.53
N PRO A 397 10.15 9.47 -9.31
CA PRO A 397 8.86 8.79 -9.14
C PRO A 397 8.67 8.19 -7.74
N SER A 398 7.44 8.14 -7.22
CA SER A 398 7.13 7.54 -5.91
C SER A 398 6.93 6.02 -5.94
N PHE A 399 6.83 5.45 -7.13
CA PHE A 399 6.87 4.01 -7.42
C PHE A 399 7.13 3.80 -8.92
N TYR A 400 7.28 2.55 -9.36
CA TYR A 400 7.38 2.26 -10.79
C TYR A 400 6.01 2.37 -11.45
N ALA A 401 5.88 3.27 -12.43
CA ALA A 401 4.60 3.55 -13.06
C ALA A 401 3.99 2.31 -13.74
N ILE A 402 2.69 2.11 -13.55
CA ILE A 402 1.88 1.13 -14.26
C ILE A 402 1.32 1.84 -15.49
N SER A 403 1.82 1.49 -16.67
CA SER A 403 1.35 1.99 -17.95
C SER A 403 0.85 0.80 -18.77
N ALA A 404 -0.46 0.65 -18.91
CA ALA A 404 -1.10 -0.58 -19.34
C ALA A 404 -2.14 -0.34 -20.45
N SER A 405 -1.92 -0.97 -21.61
CA SER A 405 -2.81 -0.91 -22.78
C SER A 405 -3.66 -2.18 -22.90
N GLY A 406 -4.98 -2.02 -23.01
CA GLY A 406 -5.94 -3.13 -23.20
C GLY A 406 -6.01 -4.09 -22.01
N ASP A 407 -5.86 -5.40 -22.29
CA ASP A 407 -5.93 -6.50 -21.31
C ASP A 407 -4.91 -6.38 -20.18
N ARG A 408 -3.77 -5.71 -20.41
CA ARG A 408 -2.74 -5.46 -19.41
C ARG A 408 -3.23 -4.57 -18.28
N ALA A 409 -4.22 -3.71 -18.54
CA ALA A 409 -4.86 -2.92 -17.50
C ALA A 409 -5.63 -3.79 -16.49
N ALA A 410 -5.93 -5.05 -16.82
CA ALA A 410 -6.52 -6.01 -15.88
C ALA A 410 -5.51 -6.62 -14.90
N VAL A 411 -4.20 -6.43 -15.12
CA VAL A 411 -3.15 -6.88 -14.21
C VAL A 411 -2.85 -5.73 -13.24
N ILE A 412 -3.30 -5.88 -11.98
CA ILE A 412 -3.41 -4.78 -11.01
C ILE A 412 -2.09 -4.01 -10.84
N HIS A 413 -0.99 -4.73 -10.64
CA HIS A 413 0.37 -4.18 -10.50
C HIS A 413 1.24 -4.49 -11.73
N TYR A 414 0.71 -4.27 -12.93
CA TYR A 414 1.46 -4.47 -14.17
C TYR A 414 2.68 -3.55 -14.27
N SER A 415 3.85 -4.13 -14.56
CA SER A 415 5.08 -3.38 -14.78
C SER A 415 5.53 -3.59 -16.23
N PRO A 416 5.36 -2.61 -17.14
CA PRO A 416 5.79 -2.78 -18.53
C PRO A 416 7.31 -2.92 -18.64
N GLU A 417 7.76 -3.71 -19.61
CA GLU A 417 9.16 -3.83 -19.96
C GLU A 417 9.36 -3.42 -21.42
N PRO A 418 10.48 -2.74 -21.78
CA PRO A 418 10.70 -2.31 -23.16
C PRO A 418 10.59 -3.45 -24.19
N ALA A 419 11.07 -4.64 -23.83
CA ALA A 419 11.04 -5.82 -24.70
C ALA A 419 9.62 -6.36 -24.97
N THR A 420 8.65 -6.04 -24.12
CA THR A 420 7.27 -6.52 -24.23
C THR A 420 6.25 -5.40 -24.31
N ALA A 421 6.66 -4.12 -24.31
CA ALA A 421 5.78 -2.96 -24.26
C ALA A 421 4.76 -2.96 -25.41
N ARG A 422 3.48 -2.81 -25.08
CA ARG A 422 2.41 -2.80 -26.09
C ARG A 422 2.15 -1.38 -26.62
N PRO A 423 1.74 -1.23 -27.89
CA PRO A 423 1.28 0.04 -28.40
C PRO A 423 0.06 0.57 -27.63
N ILE A 424 0.03 1.87 -27.41
CA ILE A 424 -1.16 2.59 -26.96
C ILE A 424 -2.01 2.88 -28.21
N THR A 425 -3.29 2.53 -28.18
CA THR A 425 -4.18 2.67 -29.35
C THR A 425 -5.44 3.47 -29.00
N LYS A 426 -6.18 3.91 -30.03
CA LYS A 426 -7.47 4.61 -29.84
C LYS A 426 -8.62 3.67 -29.50
N ASN A 427 -8.47 2.37 -29.73
CA ASN A 427 -9.57 1.40 -29.66
C ASN A 427 -9.55 0.56 -28.38
N GLN A 428 -8.65 0.89 -27.45
CA GLN A 428 -8.46 0.16 -26.20
C GLN A 428 -8.38 1.14 -25.05
N VAL A 429 -8.73 0.63 -23.87
CA VAL A 429 -8.47 1.30 -22.60
C VAL A 429 -6.96 1.46 -22.41
N TYR A 430 -6.56 2.62 -21.89
CA TYR A 430 -5.20 2.88 -21.43
C TYR A 430 -5.24 3.32 -19.96
N LEU A 431 -4.68 2.51 -19.07
CA LEU A 431 -4.55 2.81 -17.65
C LEU A 431 -3.14 3.30 -17.36
N LEU A 432 -3.04 4.46 -16.73
CA LEU A 432 -1.79 5.01 -16.24
C LEU A 432 -1.92 5.31 -14.75
N ASP A 433 -1.16 4.57 -13.98
CA ASP A 433 -0.92 4.83 -12.57
C ASP A 433 0.55 5.19 -12.37
N ALA A 434 0.77 6.33 -11.76
CA ALA A 434 2.10 6.84 -11.49
C ALA A 434 2.04 7.82 -10.33
N GLY A 435 3.19 8.14 -9.77
CA GLY A 435 3.30 9.12 -8.72
C GLY A 435 4.70 9.71 -8.69
N SER A 436 4.90 10.72 -7.84
CA SER A 436 6.17 11.44 -7.75
C SER A 436 6.48 11.89 -6.35
N GLN A 437 7.77 11.88 -6.04
CA GLN A 437 8.36 12.50 -4.88
C GLN A 437 8.75 13.95 -5.23
N TYR A 438 8.22 14.87 -4.45
CA TYR A 438 8.63 16.28 -4.42
C TYR A 438 9.20 16.58 -3.03
N LEU A 439 10.06 17.58 -2.89
CA LEU A 439 10.58 17.95 -1.55
C LEU A 439 9.48 18.28 -0.54
N ASP A 440 8.28 18.66 -1.01
CA ASP A 440 7.13 19.04 -0.21
C ASP A 440 5.91 18.12 -0.38
N CYS A 441 6.05 16.95 -1.01
CA CYS A 441 4.98 15.94 -1.02
C CYS A 441 5.37 14.59 -1.63
N THR A 442 4.47 13.62 -1.50
CA THR A 442 4.40 12.42 -2.34
C THR A 442 3.04 12.42 -3.06
N THR A 443 3.00 12.03 -4.34
CA THR A 443 1.75 11.88 -5.10
C THR A 443 1.49 10.43 -5.48
N ASP A 444 0.21 10.08 -5.58
CA ASP A 444 -0.28 8.84 -6.18
C ASP A 444 -1.53 9.12 -7.05
N ILE A 445 -1.46 8.80 -8.34
CA ILE A 445 -2.53 9.18 -9.27
C ILE A 445 -2.66 8.17 -10.41
N THR A 446 -3.73 7.39 -10.34
CA THR A 446 -4.27 6.63 -11.47
C THR A 446 -5.35 7.36 -12.27
N ARG A 447 -5.20 7.36 -13.60
CA ARG A 447 -6.29 7.62 -14.55
C ARG A 447 -6.39 6.53 -15.59
N THR A 448 -7.63 6.18 -15.91
CA THR A 448 -7.96 5.31 -17.03
C THR A 448 -8.58 6.13 -18.16
N HIS A 449 -8.03 5.98 -19.37
CA HIS A 449 -8.33 6.75 -20.56
C HIS A 449 -8.88 5.87 -21.68
N HIS A 450 -9.60 6.49 -22.62
CA HIS A 450 -9.95 5.90 -23.91
C HIS A 450 -9.88 6.99 -24.99
N PHE A 451 -9.02 6.80 -26.00
CA PHE A 451 -8.72 7.82 -27.02
C PHE A 451 -9.56 7.72 -28.32
N GLY A 452 -10.51 6.78 -28.34
CA GLY A 452 -11.52 6.60 -29.41
C GLY A 452 -12.90 6.34 -28.80
N THR A 453 -13.65 5.39 -29.37
CA THR A 453 -14.99 5.02 -28.88
C THR A 453 -14.95 3.81 -27.93
N PRO A 454 -15.24 3.98 -26.63
CA PRO A 454 -15.23 2.87 -25.68
C PRO A 454 -16.43 1.94 -25.84
N LYS A 455 -16.27 0.68 -25.45
CA LYS A 455 -17.32 -0.34 -25.41
C LYS A 455 -18.30 -0.07 -24.26
N ASP A 456 -19.53 -0.59 -24.37
CA ASP A 456 -20.55 -0.42 -23.32
C ASP A 456 -20.12 -0.97 -21.96
N LEU A 457 -19.44 -2.13 -21.95
CA LEU A 457 -18.93 -2.71 -20.70
C LEU A 457 -17.81 -1.87 -20.07
N GLU A 458 -16.93 -1.26 -20.88
CA GLU A 458 -15.88 -0.35 -20.41
C GLU A 458 -16.49 0.90 -19.76
N LYS A 459 -17.49 1.51 -20.42
CA LYS A 459 -18.24 2.65 -19.86
C LYS A 459 -18.96 2.30 -18.57
N ARG A 460 -19.64 1.16 -18.55
CA ARG A 460 -20.38 0.68 -17.37
C ARG A 460 -19.44 0.47 -16.20
N ALA A 461 -18.36 -0.29 -16.39
CA ALA A 461 -17.35 -0.55 -15.36
C ALA A 461 -16.72 0.76 -14.86
N TYR A 462 -16.28 1.64 -15.78
CA TYR A 462 -15.70 2.93 -15.41
C TYR A 462 -16.64 3.78 -14.58
N THR A 463 -17.91 3.83 -14.97
CA THR A 463 -18.90 4.62 -14.24
C THR A 463 -19.18 4.04 -12.85
N ARG A 464 -19.22 2.70 -12.69
CA ARG A 464 -19.36 2.07 -11.37
C ARG A 464 -18.16 2.37 -10.46
N VAL A 465 -16.94 2.30 -11.00
CA VAL A 465 -15.72 2.70 -10.30
C VAL A 465 -15.79 4.16 -9.86
N LEU A 466 -16.17 5.07 -10.79
CA LEU A 466 -16.32 6.49 -10.49
C LEU A 466 -17.40 6.77 -9.44
N GLN A 467 -18.50 6.01 -9.42
CA GLN A 467 -19.51 6.13 -8.37
C GLN A 467 -18.94 5.79 -6.97
N GLY A 468 -18.03 4.81 -6.89
CA GLY A 468 -17.29 4.48 -5.67
C GLY A 468 -16.40 5.63 -5.21
N VAL A 469 -15.57 6.17 -6.10
CA VAL A 469 -14.72 7.36 -5.85
C VAL A 469 -15.56 8.54 -5.33
N LEU A 470 -16.67 8.84 -6.00
CA LEU A 470 -17.56 9.91 -5.58
C LEU A 470 -18.23 9.65 -4.22
N ALA A 471 -18.51 8.39 -3.88
CA ALA A 471 -19.11 8.03 -2.60
C ALA A 471 -18.12 8.22 -1.45
N ILE A 472 -16.85 7.82 -1.63
CA ILE A 472 -15.77 8.11 -0.68
C ILE A 472 -15.59 9.62 -0.56
N ALA A 473 -15.31 10.32 -1.66
CA ALA A 473 -15.01 11.75 -1.65
C ALA A 473 -16.10 12.63 -1.00
N ASN A 474 -17.38 12.25 -1.09
CA ASN A 474 -18.50 13.02 -0.54
C ASN A 474 -18.98 12.55 0.85
N THR A 475 -18.36 11.51 1.43
CA THR A 475 -18.80 11.00 2.73
C THR A 475 -18.45 11.95 3.88
N ILE A 476 -19.34 12.02 4.86
CA ILE A 476 -19.17 12.75 6.12
C ILE A 476 -19.32 11.73 7.25
N PHE A 477 -18.35 11.68 8.15
CA PHE A 477 -18.26 10.66 9.18
C PHE A 477 -17.76 11.27 10.50
N PRO A 478 -18.13 10.73 11.66
CA PRO A 478 -17.69 11.27 12.94
C PRO A 478 -16.21 10.91 13.22
N THR A 479 -15.51 11.69 14.06
CA THR A 479 -14.13 11.39 14.51
C THR A 479 -14.04 10.00 15.16
N GLY A 480 -12.96 9.24 14.98
CA GLY A 480 -12.86 7.88 15.51
C GLY A 480 -13.47 6.79 14.61
N THR A 481 -13.89 7.14 13.40
CA THR A 481 -14.26 6.15 12.37
C THR A 481 -13.01 5.53 11.77
N TYR A 482 -13.00 4.20 11.68
CA TYR A 482 -11.96 3.43 11.00
C TYR A 482 -12.24 3.36 9.49
N GLY A 483 -11.21 3.46 8.66
CA GLY A 483 -11.38 3.47 7.20
C GLY A 483 -12.00 2.18 6.66
N ARG A 484 -11.80 1.04 7.32
CA ARG A 484 -12.50 -0.22 7.02
C ARG A 484 -14.03 -0.11 7.02
N SER A 485 -14.61 0.77 7.85
CA SER A 485 -16.06 1.03 7.82
C SER A 485 -16.51 1.81 6.58
N LEU A 486 -15.59 2.45 5.86
CA LEU A 486 -15.86 3.25 4.67
C LEU A 486 -15.56 2.50 3.36
N ASP A 487 -14.76 1.43 3.39
CA ASP A 487 -14.38 0.64 2.21
C ASP A 487 -15.59 0.20 1.36
N HIS A 488 -16.69 -0.22 2.01
CA HIS A 488 -17.91 -0.61 1.31
C HIS A 488 -18.44 0.45 0.33
N LEU A 489 -18.24 1.74 0.63
CA LEU A 489 -18.68 2.85 -0.23
C LEU A 489 -17.97 2.82 -1.60
N GLY A 490 -16.70 2.42 -1.63
CA GLY A 490 -15.93 2.24 -2.87
C GLY A 490 -16.38 1.05 -3.71
N ARG A 491 -17.09 0.08 -3.11
CA ARG A 491 -17.47 -1.20 -3.76
C ARG A 491 -18.95 -1.32 -4.11
N MET A 492 -19.83 -0.67 -3.34
CA MET A 492 -21.27 -0.95 -3.38
C MET A 492 -21.91 -0.77 -4.76
N TYR A 493 -21.37 0.09 -5.62
CA TYR A 493 -21.86 0.29 -6.98
C TYR A 493 -21.41 -0.80 -7.94
N LEU A 494 -20.19 -1.33 -7.78
CA LEU A 494 -19.71 -2.48 -8.55
C LEU A 494 -20.49 -3.76 -8.19
N TYR A 495 -20.79 -3.96 -6.91
CA TYR A 495 -21.57 -5.12 -6.44
C TYR A 495 -22.95 -5.22 -7.08
N ARG A 496 -23.58 -4.10 -7.44
CA ARG A 496 -24.88 -4.09 -8.15
C ARG A 496 -24.83 -4.78 -9.51
N ASP A 497 -23.64 -4.87 -10.11
CA ASP A 497 -23.39 -5.48 -11.40
C ASP A 497 -22.60 -6.80 -11.27
N GLY A 498 -22.46 -7.34 -10.05
CA GLY A 498 -21.67 -8.55 -9.78
C GLY A 498 -20.16 -8.35 -9.96
N MET A 499 -19.68 -7.11 -9.89
CA MET A 499 -18.27 -6.73 -10.07
C MET A 499 -17.60 -6.43 -8.73
N THR A 500 -16.28 -6.63 -8.65
CA THR A 500 -15.45 -6.26 -7.49
C THR A 500 -14.00 -6.04 -7.92
N PHE A 501 -13.14 -5.64 -6.98
CA PHE A 501 -11.68 -5.55 -7.12
C PHE A 501 -10.97 -6.16 -5.91
N GLY A 502 -9.72 -6.55 -6.10
CA GLY A 502 -8.96 -7.40 -5.17
C GLY A 502 -8.02 -6.67 -4.19
N HIS A 503 -8.06 -5.35 -4.12
CA HIS A 503 -7.23 -4.54 -3.23
C HIS A 503 -8.10 -3.61 -2.37
N GLY A 504 -7.51 -2.90 -1.40
CA GLY A 504 -8.20 -1.88 -0.60
C GLY A 504 -8.67 -0.69 -1.45
N VAL A 505 -9.61 0.10 -0.93
CA VAL A 505 -10.05 1.37 -1.54
C VAL A 505 -8.97 2.44 -1.44
N GLY A 506 -8.09 2.38 -0.45
CA GLY A 506 -6.92 3.26 -0.39
C GLY A 506 -6.02 3.06 0.82
N HIS A 507 -4.88 3.71 0.79
CA HIS A 507 -3.82 3.68 1.81
C HIS A 507 -3.42 5.11 2.19
N GLY A 508 -2.83 5.31 3.38
CA GLY A 508 -2.25 6.61 3.71
C GLY A 508 -1.06 6.97 2.82
N ILE A 509 -0.75 8.27 2.73
CA ILE A 509 0.32 8.81 1.87
C ILE A 509 1.24 9.71 2.69
N GLY A 510 2.53 9.44 2.64
CA GLY A 510 3.57 10.19 3.34
C GLY A 510 3.87 11.54 2.71
N HIS A 511 4.48 12.44 3.48
CA HIS A 511 4.95 13.74 2.98
C HIS A 511 6.45 13.67 2.65
N PHE A 512 6.74 13.49 1.35
CA PHE A 512 8.09 13.15 0.87
C PHE A 512 8.65 11.96 1.66
N LEU A 513 7.86 10.90 1.74
CA LEU A 513 8.10 9.64 2.47
C LEU A 513 7.54 8.48 1.62
N SER A 514 7.04 7.40 2.22
CA SER A 514 6.43 6.32 1.45
C SER A 514 5.12 6.78 0.81
N VAL A 515 4.86 6.29 -0.40
CA VAL A 515 3.54 6.43 -1.03
C VAL A 515 2.49 5.60 -0.30
N HIS A 516 2.88 4.45 0.26
CA HIS A 516 2.06 3.63 1.15
C HIS A 516 2.46 3.87 2.61
N GLU A 517 1.73 4.74 3.30
CA GLU A 517 1.97 5.11 4.69
C GLU A 517 0.82 4.67 5.60
N GLY A 518 1.13 3.80 6.57
CA GLY A 518 0.21 3.48 7.66
C GLY A 518 0.14 4.58 8.74
N PRO A 519 -0.69 4.40 9.79
CA PRO A 519 -1.51 3.23 10.07
C PRO A 519 -2.94 3.31 9.49
N GLN A 520 -3.35 4.47 8.98
CA GLN A 520 -4.68 4.64 8.37
C GLN A 520 -4.73 4.06 6.96
N SER A 521 -5.79 3.30 6.67
CA SER A 521 -6.14 2.83 5.33
C SER A 521 -7.66 2.69 5.21
N ILE A 522 -8.16 2.57 3.97
CA ILE A 522 -9.55 2.24 3.65
C ILE A 522 -9.52 0.87 2.96
N ALA A 523 -9.65 -0.21 3.72
CA ALA A 523 -9.57 -1.58 3.21
C ALA A 523 -10.52 -2.52 3.95
N VAL A 524 -10.94 -3.61 3.30
CA VAL A 524 -11.81 -4.64 3.92
C VAL A 524 -11.03 -5.43 4.96
N GLU A 525 -9.77 -5.74 4.64
CA GLU A 525 -8.92 -6.59 5.46
C GLU A 525 -8.76 -6.00 6.85
N TYR A 526 -9.02 -6.83 7.87
CA TYR A 526 -8.74 -6.46 9.24
C TYR A 526 -7.23 -6.37 9.44
N ASN A 527 -6.78 -5.22 9.92
CA ASN A 527 -5.43 -5.01 10.38
C ASN A 527 -5.51 -4.71 11.87
N GLU A 528 -4.94 -5.58 12.71
CA GLU A 528 -4.97 -5.42 14.17
C GLU A 528 -4.28 -4.13 14.66
N TYR A 529 -3.46 -3.52 13.81
CA TYR A 529 -2.76 -2.27 14.08
C TYR A 529 -3.41 -1.03 13.43
N GLU A 530 -4.58 -1.18 12.79
CA GLU A 530 -5.26 -0.05 12.14
C GLU A 530 -5.62 1.06 13.13
N GLU A 531 -5.61 2.30 12.66
CA GLU A 531 -6.07 3.44 13.43
C GLU A 531 -7.25 4.15 12.76
N ALA A 532 -8.02 4.86 13.58
CA ALA A 532 -9.10 5.69 13.08
C ALA A 532 -8.56 6.83 12.21
N LEU A 533 -9.39 7.25 11.25
CA LEU A 533 -9.14 8.42 10.43
C LEU A 533 -9.12 9.68 11.31
N ALA A 534 -8.09 10.50 11.11
CA ALA A 534 -7.86 11.73 11.87
C ALA A 534 -7.63 12.91 10.93
N GLU A 535 -7.89 14.14 11.39
CA GLU A 535 -7.62 15.35 10.60
C GLU A 535 -6.14 15.43 10.21
N GLY A 536 -5.87 15.90 8.99
CA GLY A 536 -4.50 16.09 8.49
C GLY A 536 -3.87 14.81 7.94
N VAL A 537 -4.58 13.69 7.98
CA VAL A 537 -4.19 12.47 7.27
C VAL A 537 -4.50 12.61 5.78
N PHE A 538 -3.58 12.14 4.93
CA PHE A 538 -3.75 12.03 3.48
C PHE A 538 -3.81 10.55 3.10
N ILE A 539 -4.76 10.18 2.23
CA ILE A 539 -5.03 8.80 1.81
C ILE A 539 -5.34 8.81 0.31
N SER A 540 -5.05 7.74 -0.42
CA SER A 540 -5.61 7.48 -1.75
C SER A 540 -7.12 7.11 -1.67
N ASP A 541 -7.84 7.36 -2.76
CA ASP A 541 -9.19 6.87 -3.04
C ASP A 541 -9.18 6.31 -4.46
N GLU A 542 -8.87 5.02 -4.55
CA GLU A 542 -8.49 4.27 -5.74
C GLU A 542 -9.36 3.04 -6.08
N PRO A 543 -10.71 3.06 -5.99
CA PRO A 543 -11.54 1.97 -6.50
C PRO A 543 -11.15 1.52 -7.92
N GLY A 544 -11.34 0.23 -8.19
CA GLY A 544 -11.01 -0.37 -9.49
C GLY A 544 -11.96 -1.47 -9.94
N PHE A 545 -11.74 -1.96 -11.15
CA PHE A 545 -12.36 -3.17 -11.68
C PHE A 545 -11.44 -3.77 -12.75
N TYR A 546 -11.19 -5.07 -12.66
CA TYR A 546 -10.23 -5.76 -13.54
C TYR A 546 -10.90 -6.97 -14.15
N LYS A 547 -10.99 -7.01 -15.48
CA LYS A 547 -11.53 -8.12 -16.24
C LYS A 547 -10.37 -8.83 -16.96
N PRO A 548 -9.85 -9.95 -16.42
CA PRO A 548 -8.70 -10.65 -16.98
C PRO A 548 -8.87 -10.93 -18.47
N GLY A 549 -7.84 -10.62 -19.25
CA GLY A 549 -7.82 -10.83 -20.71
C GLY A 549 -8.61 -9.80 -21.53
N ASP A 550 -9.20 -8.76 -20.93
CA ASP A 550 -9.99 -7.75 -21.66
C ASP A 550 -9.54 -6.31 -21.34
N PHE A 551 -9.82 -5.81 -20.14
CA PHE A 551 -9.42 -4.46 -19.70
C PHE A 551 -9.46 -4.34 -18.17
N GLY A 552 -8.86 -3.27 -17.65
CA GLY A 552 -9.07 -2.86 -16.27
C GLY A 552 -9.24 -1.35 -16.15
N ILE A 553 -9.91 -0.93 -15.08
CA ILE A 553 -10.16 0.45 -14.72
C ILE A 553 -9.68 0.65 -13.29
N ARG A 554 -8.96 1.74 -13.06
CA ARG A 554 -8.76 2.33 -11.74
C ARG A 554 -8.84 3.85 -11.86
N ILE A 555 -9.46 4.47 -10.85
CA ILE A 555 -9.57 5.93 -10.75
C ILE A 555 -9.14 6.29 -9.35
N GLU A 556 -8.05 7.05 -9.25
CA GLU A 556 -7.42 7.32 -7.97
C GLU A 556 -7.22 8.80 -7.72
N ASN A 557 -7.52 9.24 -6.51
CA ASN A 557 -7.15 10.57 -6.05
C ASN A 557 -6.53 10.50 -4.67
N ASP A 558 -5.55 11.37 -4.45
CA ASP A 558 -5.13 11.73 -3.11
C ASP A 558 -6.20 12.63 -2.50
N ILE A 559 -6.62 12.27 -1.29
CA ILE A 559 -7.65 12.94 -0.51
C ILE A 559 -7.14 13.26 0.90
N GLU A 560 -7.53 14.42 1.40
CA GLU A 560 -7.17 14.90 2.73
C GLU A 560 -8.35 14.78 3.68
N VAL A 561 -8.14 14.21 4.87
CA VAL A 561 -9.13 14.21 5.95
C VAL A 561 -9.15 15.57 6.63
N VAL A 562 -10.31 16.23 6.62
CA VAL A 562 -10.51 17.56 7.20
C VAL A 562 -11.74 17.61 8.08
N LEU A 563 -11.75 18.50 9.08
CA LEU A 563 -12.95 18.79 9.85
C LEU A 563 -14.05 19.40 8.97
N THR A 564 -15.29 19.03 9.28
CA THR A 564 -16.47 19.70 8.72
C THR A 564 -16.78 20.97 9.50
N ASN A 565 -17.56 21.86 8.88
CA ASN A 565 -18.15 23.02 9.54
C ASN A 565 -19.52 22.70 10.17
N LYS A 566 -19.88 21.43 10.32
CA LYS A 566 -21.17 20.98 10.86
C LYS A 566 -21.16 20.99 12.39
N SER A 567 -22.36 21.06 12.99
CA SER A 567 -22.53 20.96 14.45
C SER A 567 -22.04 19.62 14.99
N THR A 568 -21.59 19.61 16.23
CA THR A 568 -21.20 18.39 16.95
C THR A 568 -22.43 17.58 17.37
N TYR A 569 -22.28 16.27 17.53
CA TYR A 569 -23.28 15.40 18.18
C TYR A 569 -22.62 14.74 19.39
N ASN A 570 -23.15 14.94 20.60
CA ASN A 570 -22.54 14.47 21.86
C ASN A 570 -21.06 14.85 21.98
N ASN A 571 -20.71 16.10 21.66
CA ASN A 571 -19.33 16.62 21.59
C ASN A 571 -18.41 15.92 20.57
N ARG A 572 -18.92 15.02 19.75
CA ARG A 572 -18.17 14.38 18.66
C ARG A 572 -18.19 15.28 17.43
N GLN A 573 -17.01 15.59 16.92
CA GLN A 573 -16.84 16.34 15.67
C GLN A 573 -17.01 15.40 14.47
N PHE A 574 -17.26 15.99 13.30
CA PHE A 574 -17.38 15.28 12.03
C PHE A 574 -16.25 15.67 11.09
N LEU A 575 -15.73 14.68 10.39
CA LEU A 575 -14.73 14.73 9.35
C LEU A 575 -15.37 14.54 7.98
N ARG A 576 -14.65 14.96 6.96
CA ARG A 576 -14.93 14.68 5.55
C ARG A 576 -13.62 14.57 4.80
N PHE A 577 -13.70 14.14 3.56
CA PHE A 577 -12.56 14.19 2.66
C PHE A 577 -12.53 15.51 1.85
N ASN A 578 -11.34 15.89 1.44
CA ASN A 578 -11.05 16.97 0.52
C ASN A 578 -10.15 16.44 -0.59
N THR A 579 -10.71 16.24 -1.80
CA THR A 579 -9.93 15.78 -2.95
C THR A 579 -8.91 16.83 -3.38
N ILE A 580 -7.63 16.45 -3.30
CA ILE A 580 -6.50 17.34 -3.61
C ILE A 580 -5.94 17.09 -5.01
N THR A 581 -6.07 15.87 -5.56
CA THR A 581 -5.71 15.58 -6.95
C THR A 581 -6.54 16.43 -7.93
N LEU A 582 -5.88 16.89 -9.00
CA LEU A 582 -6.46 17.83 -9.97
C LEU A 582 -6.38 17.34 -11.42
N VAL A 583 -6.54 16.04 -11.65
CA VAL A 583 -6.59 15.47 -13.01
C VAL A 583 -8.04 15.13 -13.37
N PRO A 584 -8.59 15.58 -14.51
CA PRO A 584 -10.00 15.36 -14.82
C PRO A 584 -10.30 13.86 -15.06
N TYR A 585 -11.50 13.42 -14.71
CA TYR A 585 -12.04 12.11 -15.14
C TYR A 585 -12.24 12.05 -16.67
N GLU A 586 -12.21 10.85 -17.25
CA GLU A 586 -12.32 10.61 -18.68
C GLU A 586 -13.79 10.63 -19.13
N ARG A 587 -14.20 11.73 -19.76
CA ARG A 587 -15.61 11.98 -20.12
C ARG A 587 -16.18 10.93 -21.08
N SER A 588 -15.36 10.38 -21.99
CA SER A 588 -15.81 9.39 -22.96
C SER A 588 -16.25 8.07 -22.32
N LEU A 589 -15.69 7.73 -21.15
CA LEU A 589 -15.98 6.52 -20.40
C LEU A 589 -17.16 6.67 -19.42
N ILE A 590 -17.73 7.86 -19.26
CA ILE A 590 -18.85 8.09 -18.33
C ILE A 590 -20.18 7.75 -19.02
N ASP A 591 -20.88 6.76 -18.48
CA ASP A 591 -22.27 6.47 -18.77
C ASP A 591 -23.18 7.31 -17.87
N VAL A 592 -23.65 8.44 -18.41
CA VAL A 592 -24.50 9.40 -17.70
C VAL A 592 -25.82 8.79 -17.21
N THR A 593 -26.29 7.70 -17.80
CA THR A 593 -27.56 7.05 -17.43
C THR A 593 -27.47 6.34 -16.07
N LEU A 594 -26.26 6.01 -15.62
CA LEU A 594 -26.01 5.37 -14.32
C LEU A 594 -25.84 6.38 -13.18
N LEU A 595 -25.68 7.66 -13.50
CA LEU A 595 -25.38 8.71 -12.53
C LEU A 595 -26.65 9.36 -11.99
N THR A 596 -26.66 9.62 -10.69
CA THR A 596 -27.62 10.55 -10.09
C THR A 596 -27.26 12.00 -10.47
N ASN A 597 -28.24 12.91 -10.41
CA ASN A 597 -27.99 14.34 -10.60
C ASN A 597 -26.92 14.89 -9.64
N ALA A 598 -26.88 14.40 -8.40
CA ALA A 598 -25.88 14.79 -7.41
C ALA A 598 -24.47 14.36 -7.83
N GLN A 599 -24.30 13.12 -8.30
CA GLN A 599 -23.03 12.60 -8.80
C GLN A 599 -22.57 13.36 -10.05
N LEU A 600 -23.47 13.59 -11.00
CA LEU A 600 -23.18 14.37 -12.21
C LEU A 600 -22.74 15.80 -11.87
N ASN A 601 -23.44 16.44 -10.93
CA ASN A 601 -23.06 17.77 -10.46
C ASN A 601 -21.69 17.76 -9.75
N ALA A 602 -21.40 16.75 -8.94
CA ALA A 602 -20.10 16.61 -8.28
C ALA A 602 -18.95 16.48 -9.31
N ILE A 603 -19.14 15.68 -10.37
CA ILE A 603 -18.17 15.56 -11.48
C ILE A 603 -17.95 16.92 -12.16
N ASN A 604 -19.03 17.62 -12.52
CA ASN A 604 -18.95 18.92 -13.17
C ASN A 604 -18.27 19.98 -12.29
N GLN A 605 -18.55 20.00 -10.99
CA GLN A 605 -17.91 20.90 -10.04
C GLN A 605 -16.41 20.60 -9.89
N TYR A 606 -16.04 19.32 -9.81
CA TYR A 606 -14.66 18.88 -9.80
C TYR A 606 -13.92 19.29 -11.09
N HIS A 607 -14.49 19.00 -12.26
CA HIS A 607 -13.93 19.39 -13.56
C HIS A 607 -13.78 20.91 -13.70
N ALA A 608 -14.75 21.69 -13.24
CA ALA A 608 -14.65 23.15 -13.25
C ALA A 608 -13.55 23.67 -12.31
N LYS A 609 -13.38 23.07 -11.12
CA LYS A 609 -12.27 23.38 -10.22
C LYS A 609 -10.92 23.09 -10.90
N VAL A 610 -10.79 21.92 -11.54
CA VAL A 610 -9.58 21.50 -12.26
C VAL A 610 -9.24 22.48 -13.38
N ALA A 611 -10.20 22.79 -14.27
CA ALA A 611 -9.99 23.73 -15.37
C ALA A 611 -9.54 25.11 -14.86
N ARG A 612 -10.24 25.65 -13.86
CA ARG A 612 -9.93 26.97 -13.29
C ARG A 612 -8.49 27.08 -12.75
N ILE A 613 -7.97 26.00 -12.17
CA ILE A 613 -6.62 25.98 -11.60
C ILE A 613 -5.57 25.77 -12.71
N LEU A 614 -5.80 24.82 -13.62
CA LEU A 614 -4.77 24.38 -14.57
C LEU A 614 -4.71 25.20 -15.85
N GLU A 615 -5.83 25.77 -16.34
CA GLU A 615 -5.82 26.53 -17.59
C GLU A 615 -4.78 27.68 -17.62
N PRO A 616 -4.64 28.51 -16.57
CA PRO A 616 -3.61 29.55 -16.55
C PRO A 616 -2.19 29.01 -16.59
N LEU A 617 -1.96 27.82 -16.02
CA LEU A 617 -0.63 27.19 -15.89
C LEU A 617 -0.21 26.46 -17.16
N LEU A 618 -1.16 26.12 -18.04
CA LEU A 618 -0.93 25.45 -19.32
C LEU A 618 -0.90 26.43 -20.50
N LYS A 619 -0.93 27.74 -20.25
CA LYS A 619 -0.78 28.75 -21.31
C LYS A 619 0.50 28.54 -22.10
N GLY A 620 0.38 28.46 -23.42
CA GLY A 620 1.50 28.19 -24.33
C GLY A 620 1.67 26.71 -24.70
N ASP A 621 0.89 25.80 -24.10
CA ASP A 621 0.83 24.38 -24.47
C ASP A 621 -0.56 24.04 -25.01
N GLU A 622 -0.76 24.22 -26.32
CA GLU A 622 -2.05 24.02 -26.98
C GLU A 622 -2.56 22.57 -26.91
N ALA A 623 -1.65 21.60 -26.92
CA ALA A 623 -2.00 20.19 -26.81
C ALA A 623 -2.57 19.90 -25.41
N ALA A 624 -1.91 20.38 -24.35
CA ALA A 624 -2.38 20.23 -22.98
C ALA A 624 -3.71 20.97 -22.73
N LEU A 625 -3.83 22.21 -23.24
CA LEU A 625 -5.06 23.01 -23.12
C LEU A 625 -6.25 22.34 -23.82
N LYS A 626 -6.04 21.78 -25.01
CA LYS A 626 -7.08 21.03 -25.74
C LYS A 626 -7.52 19.81 -24.93
N ALA A 627 -6.57 19.03 -24.41
CA ALA A 627 -6.85 17.86 -23.59
C ALA A 627 -7.59 18.21 -22.29
N LEU A 628 -7.24 19.33 -21.64
CA LEU A 628 -7.91 19.82 -20.43
C LEU A 628 -9.35 20.23 -20.73
N ARG A 629 -9.55 21.09 -21.74
CA ARG A 629 -10.87 21.64 -22.10
C ARG A 629 -11.84 20.55 -22.57
N SER A 630 -11.36 19.57 -23.35
CA SER A 630 -12.18 18.46 -23.81
C SER A 630 -12.71 17.61 -22.64
N ARG A 631 -11.88 17.37 -21.63
CA ARG A 631 -12.21 16.57 -20.43
C ARG A 631 -12.92 17.34 -19.33
N THR A 632 -12.93 18.66 -19.36
CA THR A 632 -13.57 19.48 -18.32
C THR A 632 -14.83 20.21 -18.81
N LYS A 633 -15.19 20.08 -20.10
CA LYS A 633 -16.47 20.56 -20.61
C LYS A 633 -17.61 19.92 -19.80
N LYS A 634 -18.58 20.75 -19.41
CA LYS A 634 -19.76 20.32 -18.67
C LYS A 634 -20.43 19.10 -19.32
N ILE A 635 -20.80 18.13 -18.50
CA ILE A 635 -21.59 16.97 -18.88
C ILE A 635 -23.05 17.29 -18.56
N ASP A 636 -23.90 17.28 -19.58
CA ASP A 636 -25.33 17.50 -19.43
C ASP A 636 -26.02 16.21 -18.98
N PRO A 637 -27.12 16.30 -18.22
CA PRO A 637 -27.91 15.12 -17.85
C PRO A 637 -28.48 14.44 -19.10
N ASP A 638 -28.76 13.14 -19.00
CA ASP A 638 -29.46 12.42 -20.05
C ASP A 638 -30.83 13.07 -20.34
N PRO A 639 -31.09 13.54 -21.58
CA PRO A 639 -32.39 14.10 -21.96
C PRO A 639 -33.56 13.17 -21.67
N ALA A 640 -33.35 11.85 -21.68
CA ALA A 640 -34.36 10.84 -21.37
C ALA A 640 -34.63 10.68 -19.85
N ALA A 641 -33.71 11.08 -18.98
CA ALA A 641 -33.93 11.05 -17.53
C ALA A 641 -34.88 12.18 -17.07
N THR A 642 -34.87 13.32 -17.76
CA THR A 642 -35.76 14.47 -17.51
C THR A 642 -37.22 14.25 -17.86
N THR A 643 -37.56 13.18 -18.60
CA THR A 643 -38.95 12.84 -18.97
C THR A 643 -39.59 11.77 -18.09
N SER A 644 -38.87 11.21 -17.11
CA SER A 644 -39.49 10.36 -16.09
C SER A 644 -40.26 11.20 -15.07
N LYS A 645 -41.47 11.64 -15.44
CA LYS A 645 -42.49 11.98 -14.44
C LYS A 645 -42.62 10.75 -13.54
N LEU A 646 -42.30 10.91 -12.26
CA LEU A 646 -42.73 9.98 -11.22
C LEU A 646 -44.19 9.61 -11.52
N PRO A 647 -44.55 8.32 -11.66
CA PRO A 647 -45.96 7.98 -11.65
C PRO A 647 -46.51 8.49 -10.32
N ASN A 648 -47.58 9.28 -10.38
CA ASN A 648 -48.40 9.62 -9.23
C ASN A 648 -48.85 8.30 -8.59
N LYS A 649 -48.04 7.72 -7.71
CA LYS A 649 -48.48 6.69 -6.80
C LYS A 649 -49.36 7.41 -5.80
N ALA A 650 -50.67 7.29 -6.01
CA ALA A 650 -51.64 7.56 -4.97
C ALA A 650 -51.17 6.85 -3.71
N TYR A 651 -50.92 7.63 -2.65
CA TYR A 651 -50.69 7.10 -1.32
C TYR A 651 -51.99 6.39 -0.90
N ILE A 652 -52.04 5.07 -1.04
CA ILE A 652 -53.00 4.28 -0.29
C ILE A 652 -52.50 4.31 1.15
N ASN A 653 -53.28 4.95 2.01
CA ASN A 653 -53.02 5.09 3.43
C ASN A 653 -53.08 3.70 4.08
N ILE A 654 -51.93 3.10 4.41
CA ILE A 654 -51.82 1.75 5.03
C ILE A 654 -52.22 1.75 6.52
N SER A 655 -52.83 2.82 7.02
CA SER A 655 -53.35 2.86 8.40
C SER A 655 -54.67 2.10 8.60
N SER A 656 -55.27 1.54 7.55
CA SER A 656 -56.58 0.85 7.64
C SER A 656 -56.52 -0.69 7.54
N VAL A 657 -55.37 -1.29 7.23
CA VAL A 657 -55.27 -2.74 6.99
C VAL A 657 -54.74 -3.52 8.20
N SER A 658 -54.06 -2.83 9.13
CA SER A 658 -53.53 -3.46 10.36
C SER A 658 -54.57 -3.63 11.48
N LEU A 659 -55.76 -3.05 11.37
CA LEU A 659 -56.83 -3.20 12.38
C LEU A 659 -57.76 -4.39 12.13
N ILE A 660 -57.81 -4.94 10.91
CA ILE A 660 -58.72 -6.03 10.55
C ILE A 660 -58.11 -7.40 10.87
N ILE A 661 -56.78 -7.52 10.86
CA ILE A 661 -56.09 -8.78 11.19
C ILE A 661 -56.04 -9.01 12.71
N PHE A 662 -56.10 -7.96 13.53
CA PHE A 662 -56.12 -8.09 15.00
C PHE A 662 -57.48 -8.50 15.57
N PHE A 663 -58.59 -8.23 14.85
CA PHE A 663 -59.94 -8.62 15.28
C PHE A 663 -60.31 -10.08 14.92
N LEU A 664 -59.66 -10.67 13.91
CA LEU A 664 -59.92 -12.05 13.49
C LEU A 664 -59.19 -13.10 14.34
N ILE A 665 -58.16 -12.72 15.10
CA ILE A 665 -57.41 -13.63 15.98
C ILE A 665 -58.02 -13.71 17.38
N VAL A 666 -58.81 -12.72 17.81
CA VAL A 666 -59.44 -12.69 19.15
C VAL A 666 -60.81 -13.41 19.18
N VAL A 667 -61.43 -13.68 18.02
CA VAL A 667 -62.70 -14.43 17.93
C VAL A 667 -62.50 -15.95 17.75
N LEU A 668 -61.26 -16.42 17.58
CA LEU A 668 -60.91 -17.84 17.49
C LEU A 668 -60.29 -18.41 18.78
N LEU A 669 -60.29 -17.64 19.87
CA LEU A 669 -59.80 -18.05 21.19
C LEU A 669 -60.84 -17.86 22.32
N PHE A 670 -62.13 -17.91 21.99
CA PHE A 670 -63.23 -18.12 22.93
C PHE A 670 -64.24 -19.13 22.40
#